data_AF-A0AA36H1J9-F1
#
_entry.id   AF-A0AA36H1J9-F1
#
_cell.length_a   1.000
_cell.length_b   1.000
_cell.length_c   1.000
_cell.angle_alpha   90.00
_cell.angle_beta   90.00
_cell.angle_gamma   90.00
#
_symmetry.space_group_name_H-M   'P 1'
#
loop_
_entity.id
_entity.type
_entity.pdbx_description
1 polymer ?
#
loop_
_entity_poly.entity_id
_entity_poly.type
_entity_poly.pdbx_seq_one_letter_code
_entity_poly.pdbx_strand_id
1 'polypeptide(L)'
;MTSVLVIGSGGREHAIAWRLSKSKLIKKIWIAPGNGADFPAPDIDETNADDVVAFCHLVDVTLIIVGPEGPLANGFVDRIGGRIPVFGPAKAGAMLEASKIFSKTFMRDFDLPTARFAQFDEIKDAEAFIEKCDWEGIVVKADGLAAGKGVVVAENREEAVEAAKQMLRGQFGTSSTRILLEERLEGFEVSALCFTDGTTIARMPLIRDHKRLLDGDKGPNTGGMGVIGPVSVASTVDQQIDKILQDTVAALRKKGIIYKGVIYAGIMVTADGPKLLEYNCRFGDPETEIIMRLLKSDLYSICLSCTNGTLSEQRIEWDHRQACGIVLASKNYPYSGDKGTPVDIPETEDDTVIFHAGTTRSLDGDVLTNGGRILCVTSLGSTMAEAREKALKASEAVKFEGKFFRTDIGITRNDTTTSLSYSDSGVDIAEGNAFVEDIKGLVTSTLRKGTRQIGGFGAVVDLVAAGYANGSQLVIGIDGVGTKIEIADIMGDYSGIGHDVVGMCVNDVLCHCAEPLAFVDYFVSGRLNRARAHEVVASIAEACIESGCSLVGGETAEMPGVYSPSQWDLAGCVVAVREPTWPMLPNSKSLQEGDCLIGIASSGVHSNGFSLVRKIFEMNGISYKEKTPWNTEKSFGQELLAPTRLYVRSVLPLLKAGLVKGCAHITGGGIEENAIRVLYSKGDLAMEVDASSWEKPEIFNWLSAMGPVNVDAMLRTFNCGIGMILLVAACHAEEIMERLEQAKEHAYCIGKVVKRIGDSFIAFTNMGCAFDTSRYTRISRPKVKVGIIISGTGSNMKKLIESSQLPGSYCEVVLVISNKFGVKGLEVARELGVETMCIPHTEIREDGDSKISKAFKAKNVQLICLAGYMRLLSAEFVREWQNRIINIHPSLLPSFRGAHAVKDALEFGAKITGCSVHFVDEEVDHGKLIAQAAVMIDEEDNEMSLHRKIQEKEHQLFPEAMQKVAKDMLNYKIERNPLAKKSC
;
A
#
# COMPACT_ATOMS: atom_id res chain seq x y z
N MET A 1 13.64 -8.85 -45.90
CA MET A 1 13.13 -9.97 -45.11
C MET A 1 14.25 -10.97 -44.91
N THR A 2 14.34 -11.59 -43.74
CA THR A 2 15.52 -12.36 -43.28
C THR A 2 15.18 -13.79 -42.85
N SER A 3 16.17 -14.66 -42.64
CA SER A 3 15.98 -15.97 -41.99
C SER A 3 16.37 -15.93 -40.51
N VAL A 4 15.73 -16.79 -39.70
CA VAL A 4 16.03 -17.02 -38.28
C VAL A 4 16.22 -18.51 -38.03
N LEU A 5 17.18 -18.87 -37.17
CA LEU A 5 17.40 -20.24 -36.71
C LEU A 5 17.04 -20.35 -35.22
N VAL A 6 16.18 -21.30 -34.87
CA VAL A 6 15.84 -21.65 -33.49
C VAL A 6 16.52 -22.97 -33.15
N ILE A 7 17.27 -23.03 -32.04
CA ILE A 7 17.91 -24.26 -31.56
C ILE A 7 17.02 -24.92 -30.51
N GLY A 8 16.70 -26.19 -30.70
CA GLY A 8 15.91 -27.04 -29.80
C GLY A 8 14.80 -27.82 -30.52
N SER A 9 13.96 -28.49 -29.74
CA SER A 9 13.00 -29.50 -30.24
C SER A 9 11.71 -29.61 -29.39
N GLY A 10 11.51 -28.74 -28.40
CA GLY A 10 10.38 -28.76 -27.48
C GLY A 10 9.20 -27.87 -27.88
N GLY A 11 8.21 -27.79 -26.99
CA GLY A 11 7.02 -26.94 -27.16
C GLY A 11 7.38 -25.47 -27.16
N ARG A 12 8.32 -25.09 -26.28
CA ARG A 12 8.92 -23.76 -26.24
C ARG A 12 9.50 -23.31 -27.58
N GLU A 13 10.29 -24.16 -28.25
CA GLU A 13 10.90 -23.79 -29.54
C GLU A 13 9.85 -23.65 -30.64
N HIS A 14 8.82 -24.51 -30.63
CA HIS A 14 7.70 -24.35 -31.53
C HIS A 14 6.91 -23.06 -31.24
N ALA A 15 6.68 -22.69 -29.98
CA ALA A 15 6.01 -21.43 -29.63
C ALA A 15 6.82 -20.19 -30.07
N ILE A 16 8.15 -20.24 -29.92
CA ILE A 16 9.05 -19.20 -30.44
C ILE A 16 8.92 -19.10 -31.97
N ALA A 17 9.03 -20.22 -32.69
CA ALA A 17 8.90 -20.25 -34.15
C ALA A 17 7.52 -19.78 -34.63
N TRP A 18 6.46 -20.20 -33.95
CA TRP A 18 5.09 -19.74 -34.21
C TRP A 18 4.98 -18.23 -34.06
N ARG A 19 5.55 -17.65 -33.00
CA ARG A 19 5.48 -16.19 -32.79
C ARG A 19 6.31 -15.43 -33.83
N LEU A 20 7.49 -15.94 -34.17
CA LEU A 20 8.33 -15.39 -35.24
C LEU A 20 7.62 -15.44 -36.60
N SER A 21 6.79 -16.45 -36.86
CA SER A 21 6.05 -16.57 -38.13
C SER A 21 5.05 -15.42 -38.37
N LYS A 22 4.66 -14.72 -37.30
CA LYS A 22 3.80 -13.53 -37.37
C LYS A 22 4.56 -12.26 -37.73
N SER A 23 5.90 -12.30 -37.76
CA SER A 23 6.75 -11.16 -38.10
C SER A 23 6.74 -10.87 -39.60
N LYS A 24 6.53 -9.60 -39.98
CA LYS A 24 6.66 -9.16 -41.38
C LYS A 24 8.12 -9.03 -41.84
N LEU A 25 9.08 -9.12 -40.91
CA LEU A 25 10.51 -9.00 -41.20
C LEU A 25 11.15 -10.33 -41.57
N ILE A 26 10.50 -11.44 -41.23
CA ILE A 26 11.02 -12.79 -41.42
C ILE A 26 10.48 -13.40 -42.71
N LYS A 27 11.40 -13.95 -43.52
CA LYS A 27 11.14 -14.73 -44.72
C LYS A 27 11.00 -16.21 -44.40
N LYS A 28 11.89 -16.75 -43.56
CA LYS A 28 11.97 -18.18 -43.26
C LYS A 28 12.46 -18.43 -41.84
N ILE A 29 11.90 -19.46 -41.21
CA ILE A 29 12.26 -19.89 -39.85
C ILE A 29 12.73 -21.33 -39.95
N TRP A 30 13.89 -21.62 -39.37
CA TRP A 30 14.47 -22.95 -39.29
C TRP A 30 14.52 -23.37 -37.83
N ILE A 31 14.29 -24.65 -37.53
CA ILE A 31 14.41 -25.19 -36.17
C ILE A 31 15.32 -26.41 -36.20
N ALA A 32 16.38 -26.42 -35.39
CA ALA A 32 17.36 -27.51 -35.35
C ALA A 32 17.42 -28.15 -33.95
N PRO A 33 17.15 -29.47 -33.80
CA PRO A 33 16.67 -30.39 -34.85
C PRO A 33 15.17 -30.23 -35.14
N GLY A 34 14.43 -29.44 -34.36
CA GLY A 34 12.98 -29.29 -34.51
C GLY A 34 12.19 -30.50 -34.00
N ASN A 35 10.90 -30.53 -34.34
CA ASN A 35 9.98 -31.59 -33.96
C ASN A 35 8.88 -31.75 -35.03
N GLY A 36 7.80 -32.47 -34.72
CA GLY A 36 6.69 -32.71 -35.65
C GLY A 36 5.91 -31.48 -36.12
N ALA A 37 6.23 -30.27 -35.65
CA ALA A 37 5.69 -29.03 -36.19
C ALA A 37 6.08 -28.82 -37.66
N ASP A 38 5.27 -28.07 -38.40
CA ASP A 38 5.51 -27.77 -39.82
C ASP A 38 6.52 -26.61 -40.00
N PHE A 39 7.74 -26.82 -39.49
CA PHE A 39 8.88 -25.93 -39.71
C PHE A 39 10.06 -26.74 -40.27
N PRO A 40 10.81 -26.18 -41.23
CA PRO A 40 11.90 -26.91 -41.85
C PRO A 40 13.07 -27.10 -40.86
N ALA A 41 13.52 -28.35 -40.74
CA ALA A 41 14.72 -28.71 -40.00
C ALA A 41 15.94 -28.73 -40.94
N PRO A 42 17.05 -28.05 -40.57
CA PRO A 42 18.29 -28.16 -41.34
C PRO A 42 19.00 -29.48 -41.06
N ASP A 43 19.66 -30.02 -42.09
CA ASP A 43 20.53 -31.19 -41.97
C ASP A 43 21.92 -30.75 -41.50
N ILE A 44 22.04 -30.48 -40.19
CA ILE A 44 23.26 -30.03 -39.52
C ILE A 44 23.39 -30.69 -38.14
N ASP A 45 24.62 -30.79 -37.64
CA ASP A 45 24.87 -31.01 -36.21
C ASP A 45 24.73 -29.67 -35.47
N GLU A 46 23.63 -29.50 -34.74
CA GLU A 46 23.35 -28.27 -33.98
C GLU A 46 24.30 -28.03 -32.81
N THR A 47 25.09 -29.05 -32.42
CA THR A 47 26.10 -28.93 -31.37
C THR A 47 27.44 -28.43 -31.89
N ASN A 48 27.66 -28.50 -33.21
CA ASN A 48 28.84 -28.02 -33.90
C ASN A 48 28.64 -26.58 -34.39
N ALA A 49 29.36 -25.65 -33.77
CA ALA A 49 29.25 -24.23 -34.10
C ALA A 49 29.64 -23.89 -35.55
N ASP A 50 30.60 -24.63 -36.15
CA ASP A 50 31.04 -24.35 -37.51
C ASP A 50 30.01 -24.82 -38.55
N ASP A 51 29.36 -25.96 -38.32
CA ASP A 51 28.27 -26.46 -39.16
C ASP A 51 27.07 -25.50 -39.12
N VAL A 52 26.71 -25.02 -37.91
CA VAL A 52 25.65 -24.02 -37.73
C VAL A 52 25.98 -22.71 -38.44
N VAL A 53 27.20 -22.20 -38.33
CA VAL A 53 27.62 -20.95 -38.99
C VAL A 53 27.61 -21.11 -40.51
N ALA A 54 28.13 -22.22 -41.03
CA ALA A 54 28.13 -22.51 -42.46
C ALA A 54 26.70 -22.54 -43.02
N PHE A 55 25.79 -23.22 -42.33
CA PHE A 55 24.38 -23.24 -42.69
C PHE A 55 23.75 -21.84 -42.65
N CYS A 56 23.98 -21.09 -41.58
CA CYS A 56 23.41 -19.75 -41.43
C CYS A 56 23.86 -18.81 -42.56
N HIS A 57 25.12 -18.87 -43.01
CA HIS A 57 25.58 -18.12 -44.17
C HIS A 57 24.93 -18.61 -45.49
N LEU A 58 24.71 -19.91 -45.63
CA LEU A 58 24.10 -20.49 -46.83
C LEU A 58 22.64 -20.02 -47.04
N VAL A 59 21.90 -19.78 -45.96
CA VAL A 59 20.45 -19.45 -46.00
C VAL A 59 20.11 -18.07 -45.44
N ASP A 60 21.11 -17.19 -45.32
CA ASP A 60 20.99 -15.80 -44.84
C ASP A 60 20.29 -15.67 -43.47
N VAL A 61 20.69 -16.48 -42.50
CA VAL A 61 20.22 -16.36 -41.11
C VAL A 61 20.89 -15.16 -40.44
N THR A 62 20.06 -14.25 -39.91
CA THR A 62 20.55 -13.03 -39.22
C THR A 62 20.51 -13.11 -37.70
N LEU A 63 19.83 -14.12 -37.15
CA LEU A 63 19.67 -14.29 -35.71
C LEU A 63 19.50 -15.77 -35.39
N ILE A 64 20.24 -16.24 -34.38
CA ILE A 64 20.07 -17.55 -33.77
C ILE A 64 19.38 -17.34 -32.41
N ILE A 65 18.31 -18.07 -32.13
CA ILE A 65 17.63 -18.08 -30.82
C ILE A 65 17.84 -19.45 -30.19
N VAL A 66 18.45 -19.50 -29.01
CA VAL A 66 18.71 -20.76 -28.31
C VAL A 66 17.58 -21.01 -27.30
N GLY A 67 16.84 -22.09 -27.50
CA GLY A 67 15.77 -22.50 -26.60
C GLY A 67 16.24 -23.24 -25.34
N PRO A 68 16.97 -24.37 -25.47
CA PRO A 68 17.37 -25.19 -24.34
C PRO A 68 18.62 -24.68 -23.63
N GLU A 69 18.73 -25.04 -22.36
CA GLU A 69 19.82 -24.68 -21.45
C GLU A 69 21.14 -25.39 -21.76
N GLY A 70 21.08 -26.63 -22.26
CA GLY A 70 22.26 -27.46 -22.53
C GLY A 70 23.29 -26.79 -23.46
N PRO A 71 22.90 -26.31 -24.66
CA PRO A 71 23.81 -25.58 -25.54
C PRO A 71 24.43 -24.33 -24.90
N LEU A 72 23.65 -23.58 -24.11
CA LEU A 72 24.13 -22.38 -23.40
C LEU A 72 25.19 -22.74 -22.35
N ALA A 73 24.93 -23.73 -21.52
CA ALA A 73 25.86 -24.24 -20.50
C ALA A 73 27.16 -24.78 -21.11
N ASN A 74 27.08 -25.36 -22.32
CA ASN A 74 28.21 -25.88 -23.07
C ASN A 74 28.97 -24.79 -23.86
N GLY A 75 28.59 -23.52 -23.75
CA GLY A 75 29.27 -22.41 -24.43
C GLY A 75 29.06 -22.40 -25.94
N PHE A 76 27.87 -22.76 -26.41
CA PHE A 76 27.50 -22.62 -27.82
C PHE A 76 27.66 -21.16 -28.30
N VAL A 77 27.15 -20.20 -27.53
CA VAL A 77 27.23 -18.76 -27.85
C VAL A 77 28.69 -18.30 -27.98
N ASP A 78 29.56 -18.71 -27.06
CA ASP A 78 30.98 -18.39 -27.08
C ASP A 78 31.68 -18.95 -28.33
N ARG A 79 31.32 -20.18 -28.73
CA ARG A 79 31.86 -20.84 -29.92
C ARG A 79 31.38 -20.22 -31.23
N ILE A 80 30.15 -19.68 -31.30
CA ILE A 80 29.71 -18.88 -32.45
C ILE A 80 30.57 -17.61 -32.57
N GLY A 81 31.03 -17.04 -31.46
CA GLY A 81 32.08 -16.01 -31.45
C GLY A 81 31.67 -14.71 -32.13
N GLY A 82 30.37 -14.37 -32.11
CA GLY A 82 29.84 -13.15 -32.73
C GLY A 82 29.77 -13.18 -34.26
N ARG A 83 30.09 -14.31 -34.90
CA ARG A 83 29.94 -14.49 -36.36
C ARG A 83 28.51 -14.27 -36.82
N ILE A 84 27.55 -14.64 -35.97
CA ILE A 84 26.11 -14.41 -36.14
C ILE A 84 25.56 -13.96 -34.79
N PRO A 85 24.63 -12.98 -34.72
CA PRO A 85 23.94 -12.63 -33.48
C PRO A 85 23.23 -13.84 -32.88
N VAL A 86 23.47 -14.09 -31.58
CA VAL A 86 22.82 -15.16 -30.82
C VAL A 86 22.04 -14.56 -29.65
N PHE A 87 20.74 -14.82 -29.61
CA PHE A 87 19.88 -14.52 -28.49
C PHE A 87 19.95 -15.67 -27.48
N GLY A 88 20.75 -15.45 -26.43
CA GLY A 88 21.05 -16.41 -25.36
C GLY A 88 22.36 -16.02 -24.68
N PRO A 89 22.52 -16.26 -23.37
CA PRO A 89 23.71 -15.85 -22.64
C PRO A 89 24.93 -16.68 -23.04
N ALA A 90 26.10 -16.05 -22.96
CA ALA A 90 27.39 -16.75 -22.97
C ALA A 90 27.49 -17.73 -21.79
N LYS A 91 28.43 -18.68 -21.85
CA LYS A 91 28.63 -19.72 -20.83
C LYS A 91 28.72 -19.17 -19.42
N ALA A 92 29.42 -18.04 -19.24
CA ALA A 92 29.56 -17.39 -17.95
C ALA A 92 28.22 -16.95 -17.34
N GLY A 93 27.29 -16.46 -18.16
CA GLY A 93 25.93 -16.11 -17.72
C GLY A 93 25.06 -17.34 -17.51
N ALA A 94 25.19 -18.35 -18.38
CA ALA A 94 24.46 -19.62 -18.27
C ALA A 94 24.77 -20.40 -16.97
N MET A 95 25.89 -20.09 -16.30
CA MET A 95 26.21 -20.67 -14.99
C MET A 95 25.18 -20.39 -13.90
N LEU A 96 24.35 -19.34 -14.03
CA LEU A 96 23.24 -19.08 -13.11
C LEU A 96 22.21 -20.22 -13.07
N GLU A 97 22.02 -20.95 -14.18
CA GLU A 97 21.18 -22.17 -14.26
C GLU A 97 22.03 -23.45 -14.14
N ALA A 98 23.19 -23.48 -14.81
CA ALA A 98 24.00 -24.70 -14.92
C ALA A 98 24.61 -25.16 -13.58
N SER A 99 24.80 -24.26 -12.61
CA SER A 99 25.22 -24.62 -11.25
C SER A 99 24.37 -23.90 -10.22
N LYS A 100 23.61 -24.68 -9.43
CA LYS A 100 22.78 -24.15 -8.34
C LYS A 100 23.64 -23.51 -7.25
N ILE A 101 24.83 -24.08 -7.00
CA ILE A 101 25.81 -23.52 -6.06
C ILE A 101 26.31 -22.16 -6.55
N PHE A 102 26.68 -22.04 -7.82
CA PHE A 102 27.07 -20.74 -8.39
C PHE A 102 25.93 -19.72 -8.27
N SER A 103 24.71 -20.13 -8.59
CA SER A 103 23.49 -19.31 -8.51
C SER A 103 23.27 -18.75 -7.12
N LYS A 104 23.26 -19.61 -6.08
CA LYS A 104 23.08 -19.17 -4.69
C LYS A 104 24.24 -18.35 -4.16
N THR A 105 25.47 -18.71 -4.52
CA THR A 105 26.66 -17.92 -4.17
C THR A 105 26.57 -16.52 -4.79
N PHE A 106 26.17 -16.43 -6.06
CA PHE A 106 25.93 -15.16 -6.73
C PHE A 106 24.84 -14.33 -6.02
N MET A 107 23.71 -14.95 -5.64
CA MET A 107 22.67 -14.25 -4.90
C MET A 107 23.19 -13.69 -3.57
N ARG A 108 23.93 -14.49 -2.80
CA ARG A 108 24.53 -14.07 -1.52
C ARG A 108 25.55 -12.95 -1.70
N ASP A 109 26.48 -13.08 -2.66
CA ASP A 109 27.58 -12.13 -2.85
C ASP A 109 27.11 -10.74 -3.31
N PHE A 110 25.86 -10.65 -3.80
CA PHE A 110 25.22 -9.41 -4.25
C PHE A 110 23.93 -9.06 -3.48
N ASP A 111 23.72 -9.65 -2.31
CA ASP A 111 22.57 -9.38 -1.41
C ASP A 111 21.19 -9.53 -2.08
N LEU A 112 21.05 -10.46 -3.03
CA LEU A 112 19.78 -10.79 -3.65
C LEU A 112 18.96 -11.71 -2.71
N PRO A 113 17.66 -11.44 -2.49
CA PRO A 113 16.85 -12.15 -1.52
C PRO A 113 16.66 -13.61 -1.94
N THR A 114 17.12 -14.56 -1.12
CA THR A 114 17.00 -16.00 -1.38
C THR A 114 16.92 -16.80 -0.07
N ALA A 115 16.60 -18.09 -0.17
CA ALA A 115 16.64 -19.03 0.95
C ALA A 115 18.07 -19.14 1.52
N ARG A 116 18.20 -19.22 2.85
CA ARG A 116 19.44 -19.65 3.50
C ARG A 116 19.89 -20.99 2.92
N PHE A 117 21.19 -21.14 2.68
CA PHE A 117 21.73 -22.34 2.05
C PHE A 117 23.12 -22.71 2.55
N ALA A 118 23.48 -23.98 2.37
CA ALA A 118 24.80 -24.53 2.62
C ALA A 118 25.14 -25.57 1.54
N GLN A 119 26.43 -25.76 1.25
CA GLN A 119 26.91 -26.65 0.20
C GLN A 119 27.81 -27.73 0.79
N PHE A 120 27.73 -28.95 0.24
CA PHE A 120 28.49 -30.11 0.73
C PHE A 120 28.94 -30.99 -0.43
N ASP A 121 30.13 -31.55 -0.29
CA ASP A 121 30.75 -32.58 -1.13
C ASP A 121 30.89 -33.93 -0.38
N GLU A 122 30.92 -33.90 0.95
CA GLU A 122 31.01 -35.10 1.80
C GLU A 122 29.71 -35.40 2.56
N ILE A 123 29.33 -36.68 2.57
CA ILE A 123 28.09 -37.15 3.23
C ILE A 123 28.08 -36.80 4.72
N LYS A 124 29.20 -37.04 5.41
CA LYS A 124 29.30 -36.84 6.86
C LYS A 124 29.08 -35.38 7.26
N ASP A 125 29.56 -34.46 6.44
CA ASP A 125 29.45 -33.02 6.72
C ASP A 125 28.03 -32.53 6.45
N ALA A 126 27.39 -33.04 5.39
CA ALA A 126 25.97 -32.79 5.12
C ALA A 126 25.08 -33.32 6.26
N GLU A 127 25.32 -34.55 6.73
CA GLU A 127 24.61 -35.14 7.87
C GLU A 127 24.77 -34.30 9.14
N ALA A 128 26.01 -33.96 9.50
CA ALA A 128 26.30 -33.17 10.70
C ALA A 128 25.67 -31.77 10.64
N PHE A 129 25.55 -31.18 9.45
CA PHE A 129 24.84 -29.92 9.26
C PHE A 129 23.34 -30.08 9.41
N ILE A 130 22.74 -31.08 8.74
CA ILE A 130 21.30 -31.38 8.83
C ILE A 130 20.87 -31.67 10.26
N GLU A 131 21.73 -32.27 11.10
CA GLU A 131 21.42 -32.49 12.52
C GLU A 131 21.44 -31.21 13.36
N LYS A 132 22.31 -30.24 13.02
CA LYS A 132 22.58 -29.07 13.87
C LYS A 132 21.88 -27.78 13.44
N CYS A 133 21.48 -27.66 12.17
CA CYS A 133 20.88 -26.42 11.67
C CYS A 133 19.54 -26.13 12.36
N ASP A 134 19.21 -24.85 12.51
CA ASP A 134 17.97 -24.36 13.12
C ASP A 134 16.81 -24.24 12.11
N TRP A 135 16.91 -24.90 10.95
CA TRP A 135 15.92 -24.82 9.89
C TRP A 135 14.72 -25.75 10.18
N GLU A 136 13.50 -25.23 9.97
CA GLU A 136 12.25 -25.98 10.18
C GLU A 136 11.99 -27.03 9.08
N GLY A 137 12.48 -26.78 7.87
CA GLY A 137 12.42 -27.70 6.73
C GLY A 137 13.64 -27.56 5.84
N ILE A 138 14.01 -28.64 5.15
CA ILE A 138 15.24 -28.71 4.33
C ILE A 138 14.89 -29.19 2.93
N VAL A 139 15.41 -28.48 1.93
CA VAL A 139 15.37 -28.89 0.53
C VAL A 139 16.77 -29.31 0.10
N VAL A 140 16.90 -30.53 -0.40
CA VAL A 140 18.15 -31.09 -0.91
C VAL A 140 18.17 -30.99 -2.42
N LYS A 141 19.17 -30.32 -2.99
CA LYS A 141 19.32 -30.13 -4.42
C LYS A 141 20.68 -30.62 -4.92
N ALA A 142 20.69 -31.30 -6.06
CA ALA A 142 21.93 -31.67 -6.76
C ALA A 142 22.51 -30.46 -7.50
N ASP A 143 23.85 -30.29 -7.49
CA ASP A 143 24.54 -29.23 -8.23
C ASP A 143 24.73 -29.62 -9.70
N GLY A 144 23.91 -29.05 -10.58
CA GLY A 144 23.97 -29.31 -12.01
C GLY A 144 22.60 -29.36 -12.69
N LEU A 145 22.65 -29.59 -14.00
CA LEU A 145 21.48 -29.79 -14.85
C LEU A 145 20.94 -31.22 -14.63
N ALA A 146 19.94 -31.35 -13.76
CA ALA A 146 19.27 -32.61 -13.44
C ALA A 146 17.83 -32.66 -14.01
N ALA A 147 17.54 -31.87 -15.05
CA ALA A 147 16.23 -31.81 -15.74
C ALA A 147 15.03 -31.68 -14.77
N GLY A 148 15.14 -30.87 -13.73
CA GLY A 148 14.11 -30.67 -12.71
C GLY A 148 13.90 -31.84 -11.72
N LYS A 149 14.63 -32.94 -11.86
CA LYS A 149 14.49 -34.15 -11.02
C LYS A 149 15.44 -34.17 -9.80
N GLY A 150 16.46 -33.32 -9.80
CA GLY A 150 17.47 -33.23 -8.73
C GLY A 150 17.09 -32.32 -7.57
N VAL A 151 15.83 -32.28 -7.17
CA VAL A 151 15.31 -31.48 -6.05
C VAL A 151 14.39 -32.35 -5.19
N VAL A 152 14.73 -32.49 -3.91
CA VAL A 152 13.93 -33.21 -2.91
C VAL A 152 13.55 -32.25 -1.80
N VAL A 153 12.25 -32.06 -1.57
CA VAL A 153 11.72 -31.31 -0.43
C VAL A 153 11.48 -32.33 0.67
N ALA A 154 12.32 -32.36 1.69
CA ALA A 154 12.24 -33.37 2.75
C ALA A 154 11.15 -32.99 3.77
N GLU A 155 10.34 -33.96 4.18
CA GLU A 155 9.32 -33.80 5.22
C GLU A 155 9.94 -33.79 6.62
N ASN A 156 11.11 -34.43 6.79
CA ASN A 156 11.84 -34.52 8.05
C ASN A 156 13.36 -34.63 7.81
N ARG A 157 14.14 -34.61 8.89
CA ARG A 157 15.62 -34.62 8.82
C ARG A 157 16.17 -35.95 8.32
N GLU A 158 15.52 -37.06 8.65
CA GLU A 158 15.89 -38.39 8.19
C GLU A 158 15.80 -38.49 6.66
N GLU A 159 14.72 -37.98 6.08
CA GLU A 159 14.54 -37.92 4.62
C GLU A 159 15.56 -36.98 3.97
N ALA A 160 15.87 -35.83 4.59
CA ALA A 160 16.90 -34.93 4.10
C ALA A 160 18.30 -35.60 4.08
N VAL A 161 18.64 -36.35 5.12
CA VAL A 161 19.89 -37.12 5.19
C VAL A 161 19.93 -38.21 4.12
N GLU A 162 18.84 -38.94 3.92
CA GLU A 162 18.79 -40.00 2.91
C GLU A 162 18.87 -39.44 1.50
N ALA A 163 18.18 -38.34 1.21
CA ALA A 163 18.29 -37.63 -0.06
C ALA A 163 19.72 -37.12 -0.31
N ALA A 164 20.36 -36.53 0.69
CA ALA A 164 21.76 -36.09 0.61
C ALA A 164 22.71 -37.26 0.31
N LYS A 165 22.54 -38.41 0.98
CA LYS A 165 23.31 -39.63 0.72
C LYS A 165 23.14 -40.15 -0.69
N GLN A 166 21.90 -40.27 -1.15
CA GLN A 166 21.60 -40.81 -2.48
C GLN A 166 22.22 -39.93 -3.57
N MET A 167 22.05 -38.61 -3.45
CA MET A 167 22.69 -37.67 -4.38
C MET A 167 24.21 -37.80 -4.33
N LEU A 168 24.86 -37.66 -3.18
CA LEU A 168 26.33 -37.72 -3.08
C LEU A 168 26.94 -39.09 -3.46
N ARG A 169 26.14 -40.16 -3.50
CA ARG A 169 26.54 -41.48 -4.05
C ARG A 169 26.41 -41.60 -5.58
N GLY A 170 26.03 -40.52 -6.26
CA GLY A 170 26.02 -40.44 -7.72
C GLY A 170 24.66 -40.66 -8.40
N GLN A 171 23.54 -40.46 -7.71
CA GLN A 171 22.19 -40.67 -8.26
C GLN A 171 21.94 -39.96 -9.60
N PHE A 172 22.55 -38.79 -9.84
CA PHE A 172 22.46 -38.03 -11.09
C PHE A 172 23.81 -37.85 -11.80
N GLY A 173 24.72 -38.82 -11.66
CA GLY A 173 26.03 -38.79 -12.32
C GLY A 173 26.92 -37.65 -11.83
N THR A 174 27.59 -36.94 -12.74
CA THR A 174 28.52 -35.84 -12.41
C THR A 174 27.83 -34.66 -11.71
N SER A 175 26.53 -34.47 -11.93
CA SER A 175 25.69 -33.47 -11.28
C SER A 175 25.41 -33.74 -9.79
N SER A 176 25.96 -34.83 -9.23
CA SER A 176 25.81 -35.16 -7.80
C SER A 176 27.11 -35.26 -7.03
N THR A 177 28.19 -34.71 -7.60
CA THR A 177 29.49 -34.55 -6.89
C THR A 177 29.40 -33.55 -5.74
N ARG A 178 28.43 -32.64 -5.78
CA ARG A 178 28.10 -31.70 -4.71
C ARG A 178 26.59 -31.55 -4.59
N ILE A 179 26.14 -31.25 -3.38
CA ILE A 179 24.76 -30.93 -3.08
C ILE A 179 24.64 -29.56 -2.43
N LEU A 180 23.44 -29.01 -2.53
CA LEU A 180 23.00 -27.76 -1.95
C LEU A 180 21.83 -28.06 -1.01
N LEU A 181 21.98 -27.71 0.25
CA LEU A 181 20.91 -27.72 1.24
C LEU A 181 20.35 -26.31 1.36
N GLU A 182 19.03 -26.16 1.26
CA GLU A 182 18.34 -24.88 1.44
C GLU A 182 17.30 -25.00 2.54
N GLU A 183 17.05 -23.90 3.25
CA GLU A 183 15.85 -23.79 4.07
C GLU A 183 14.60 -23.88 3.19
N ARG A 184 13.58 -24.56 3.68
CA ARG A 184 12.28 -24.60 3.01
C ARG A 184 11.62 -23.23 3.13
N LEU A 185 11.30 -22.62 2.00
CA LEU A 185 10.47 -21.41 1.94
C LEU A 185 9.00 -21.78 1.78
N GLU A 186 8.14 -21.04 2.47
CA GLU A 186 6.69 -21.18 2.39
C GLU A 186 6.08 -19.91 1.78
N GLY A 187 5.16 -20.09 0.84
CA GLY A 187 4.58 -18.99 0.09
C GLY A 187 3.95 -19.42 -1.23
N PHE A 188 3.71 -18.42 -2.08
CA PHE A 188 3.15 -18.60 -3.41
C PHE A 188 4.24 -18.49 -4.49
N GLU A 189 4.37 -19.52 -5.34
CA GLU A 189 5.38 -19.54 -6.41
C GLU A 189 4.89 -18.82 -7.67
N VAL A 190 5.74 -17.95 -8.21
CA VAL A 190 5.55 -17.27 -9.50
C VAL A 190 6.81 -17.30 -10.35
N SER A 191 6.63 -17.38 -11.66
CA SER A 191 7.70 -17.30 -12.65
C SER A 191 7.80 -15.87 -13.17
N ALA A 192 8.95 -15.24 -12.94
CA ALA A 192 9.25 -13.89 -13.37
C ALA A 192 10.31 -13.90 -14.48
N LEU A 193 9.90 -13.61 -15.72
CA LEU A 193 10.79 -13.58 -16.87
C LEU A 193 11.02 -12.14 -17.37
N CYS A 194 12.22 -11.85 -17.85
CA CYS A 194 12.51 -10.61 -18.57
C CYS A 194 13.46 -10.82 -19.75
N PHE A 195 13.27 -10.01 -20.79
CA PHE A 195 14.28 -9.80 -21.82
C PHE A 195 15.38 -8.89 -21.26
N THR A 196 16.63 -9.15 -21.61
CA THR A 196 17.73 -8.23 -21.28
C THR A 196 18.81 -8.20 -22.35
N ASP A 197 19.43 -7.04 -22.50
CA ASP A 197 20.60 -6.79 -23.35
C ASP A 197 21.92 -6.68 -22.54
N GLY A 198 21.83 -6.91 -21.23
CA GLY A 198 22.94 -6.80 -20.27
C GLY A 198 22.97 -5.48 -19.50
N THR A 199 22.08 -4.54 -19.84
CA THR A 199 21.93 -3.25 -19.15
C THR A 199 20.48 -2.89 -18.86
N THR A 200 19.58 -3.19 -19.79
CA THR A 200 18.16 -2.92 -19.72
C THR A 200 17.41 -4.22 -19.45
N ILE A 201 16.33 -4.16 -18.68
CA ILE A 201 15.37 -5.25 -18.59
C ILE A 201 14.04 -4.83 -19.21
N ALA A 202 13.37 -5.75 -19.90
CA ALA A 202 11.99 -5.60 -20.31
C ALA A 202 11.19 -6.80 -19.77
N ARG A 203 10.36 -6.50 -18.77
CA ARG A 203 9.61 -7.49 -17.98
C ARG A 203 8.50 -8.14 -18.81
N MET A 204 8.38 -9.46 -18.73
CA MET A 204 7.23 -10.23 -19.24
C MET A 204 6.16 -10.35 -18.14
N PRO A 205 4.88 -10.61 -18.48
CA PRO A 205 3.85 -10.88 -17.49
C PRO A 205 4.27 -11.99 -16.51
N LEU A 206 3.81 -11.90 -15.26
CA LEU A 206 3.97 -12.99 -14.29
C LEU A 206 3.18 -14.21 -14.74
N ILE A 207 3.79 -15.38 -14.62
CA ILE A 207 3.22 -16.66 -15.04
C ILE A 207 3.29 -17.62 -13.85
N ARG A 208 2.39 -18.61 -13.81
CA ARG A 208 2.45 -19.70 -12.83
C ARG A 208 2.41 -21.04 -13.53
N ASP A 209 3.44 -21.85 -13.30
CA ASP A 209 3.53 -23.22 -13.79
C ASP A 209 2.93 -24.22 -12.80
N HIS A 210 2.67 -25.43 -13.29
CA HIS A 210 2.14 -26.54 -12.49
C HIS A 210 3.08 -27.74 -12.64
N LYS A 211 4.04 -27.89 -11.72
CA LYS A 211 5.14 -28.88 -11.83
C LYS A 211 4.74 -30.32 -11.56
N ARG A 212 3.72 -30.56 -10.73
CA ARG A 212 3.34 -31.92 -10.28
C ARG A 212 2.54 -32.66 -11.36
N LEU A 213 2.77 -33.97 -11.47
CA LEU A 213 2.22 -34.82 -12.53
C LEU A 213 0.69 -34.91 -12.50
N LEU A 214 0.09 -35.08 -11.32
CA LEU A 214 -1.33 -35.43 -11.16
C LEU A 214 -2.14 -34.25 -10.61
N ASP A 215 -3.46 -34.30 -10.85
CA ASP A 215 -4.41 -33.35 -10.29
C ASP A 215 -4.26 -33.25 -8.77
N GLY A 216 -4.34 -32.02 -8.29
CA GLY A 216 -4.19 -31.68 -6.89
C GLY A 216 -2.77 -31.61 -6.39
N ASP A 217 -1.83 -31.29 -7.27
CA ASP A 217 -0.40 -31.19 -7.01
C ASP A 217 0.21 -32.47 -6.41
N LYS A 218 -0.29 -33.61 -6.90
CA LYS A 218 0.16 -34.96 -6.49
C LYS A 218 1.14 -35.56 -7.50
N GLY A 219 1.81 -36.63 -7.09
CA GLY A 219 2.76 -37.36 -7.92
C GLY A 219 4.14 -36.68 -8.02
N PRO A 220 5.05 -37.23 -8.83
CA PRO A 220 6.41 -36.71 -8.95
C PRO A 220 6.44 -35.30 -9.56
N ASN A 221 7.53 -34.56 -9.29
CA ASN A 221 7.85 -33.34 -10.03
C ASN A 221 8.15 -33.67 -11.49
N THR A 222 7.75 -32.77 -12.38
CA THR A 222 7.91 -32.89 -13.82
C THR A 222 8.53 -31.61 -14.38
N GLY A 223 8.77 -31.54 -15.69
CA GLY A 223 9.14 -30.28 -16.36
C GLY A 223 8.01 -29.24 -16.41
N GLY A 224 6.79 -29.56 -15.96
CA GLY A 224 5.60 -28.73 -16.04
C GLY A 224 4.47 -29.44 -16.80
N MET A 225 3.31 -29.59 -16.17
CA MET A 225 2.09 -30.20 -16.72
C MET A 225 1.07 -29.18 -17.23
N GLY A 226 1.30 -27.90 -16.95
CA GLY A 226 0.46 -26.81 -17.41
C GLY A 226 0.94 -25.50 -16.86
N VAL A 227 0.35 -24.43 -17.37
CA VAL A 227 0.77 -23.07 -17.07
C VAL A 227 -0.37 -22.10 -17.28
N ILE A 228 -0.40 -21.04 -16.47
CA ILE A 228 -1.41 -20.00 -16.52
C ILE A 228 -0.79 -18.62 -16.41
N GLY A 229 -1.41 -17.62 -17.03
CA GLY A 229 -1.13 -16.22 -16.74
C GLY A 229 -1.83 -15.25 -17.71
N PRO A 230 -1.70 -13.93 -17.51
CA PRO A 230 -0.96 -13.29 -16.43
C PRO A 230 -1.51 -13.61 -15.02
N VAL A 231 -0.62 -13.83 -14.04
CA VAL A 231 -1.00 -13.91 -12.62
C VAL A 231 -0.62 -12.62 -11.89
N SER A 232 -1.38 -12.24 -10.87
CA SER A 232 -1.15 -11.01 -10.13
C SER A 232 -0.65 -11.28 -8.71
N VAL A 233 0.22 -10.41 -8.21
CA VAL A 233 0.66 -10.35 -6.81
C VAL A 233 0.38 -8.94 -6.26
N ALA A 234 0.53 -8.73 -4.95
CA ALA A 234 0.40 -7.40 -4.37
C ALA A 234 1.37 -6.41 -5.05
N SER A 235 0.94 -5.16 -5.29
CA SER A 235 1.72 -4.17 -6.05
C SER A 235 3.10 -3.89 -5.44
N THR A 236 3.22 -3.94 -4.11
CA THR A 236 4.50 -3.82 -3.40
C THR A 236 5.44 -4.99 -3.69
N VAL A 237 4.90 -6.22 -3.76
CA VAL A 237 5.65 -7.43 -4.11
C VAL A 237 6.06 -7.39 -5.58
N ASP A 238 5.17 -6.95 -6.47
CA ASP A 238 5.47 -6.85 -7.91
C ASP A 238 6.63 -5.88 -8.18
N GLN A 239 6.64 -4.71 -7.52
CA GLN A 239 7.76 -3.76 -7.57
C GLN A 239 9.07 -4.34 -7.02
N GLN A 240 8.99 -5.15 -5.96
CA GLN A 240 10.17 -5.85 -5.41
C GLN A 240 10.71 -6.90 -6.39
N ILE A 241 9.84 -7.60 -7.12
CA ILE A 241 10.25 -8.56 -8.17
C ILE A 241 10.98 -7.84 -9.31
N ASP A 242 10.46 -6.69 -9.76
CA ASP A 242 11.13 -5.88 -10.78
C ASP A 242 12.50 -5.41 -10.31
N LYS A 243 12.60 -4.96 -9.05
CA LYS A 243 13.87 -4.59 -8.44
C LYS A 243 14.85 -5.76 -8.40
N ILE A 244 14.41 -6.97 -8.02
CA ILE A 244 15.24 -8.18 -8.02
C ILE A 244 15.83 -8.42 -9.41
N LEU A 245 15.03 -8.34 -10.47
CA LEU A 245 15.50 -8.55 -11.85
C LEU A 245 16.51 -7.47 -12.30
N GLN A 246 16.27 -6.21 -11.93
CA GLN A 246 17.20 -5.10 -12.21
C GLN A 246 18.54 -5.30 -11.49
N ASP A 247 18.49 -5.62 -10.20
CA ASP A 247 19.67 -5.84 -9.37
C ASP A 247 20.45 -7.08 -9.86
N THR A 248 19.75 -8.11 -10.36
CA THR A 248 20.38 -9.30 -10.99
C THR A 248 21.25 -8.91 -12.19
N VAL A 249 20.70 -8.11 -13.12
CA VAL A 249 21.44 -7.67 -14.32
C VAL A 249 22.60 -6.74 -13.94
N ALA A 250 22.38 -5.85 -12.97
CA ALA A 250 23.43 -4.98 -12.46
C ALA A 250 24.58 -5.79 -11.81
N ALA A 251 24.27 -6.82 -11.04
CA ALA A 251 25.22 -7.72 -10.41
C ALA A 251 26.02 -8.54 -11.43
N LEU A 252 25.36 -9.08 -12.46
CA LEU A 252 26.03 -9.78 -13.56
C LEU A 252 27.04 -8.87 -14.26
N ARG A 253 26.65 -7.63 -14.55
CA ARG A 253 27.54 -6.63 -15.15
C ARG A 253 28.72 -6.30 -14.23
N LYS A 254 28.49 -6.16 -12.92
CA LYS A 254 29.55 -5.93 -11.92
C LYS A 254 30.54 -7.11 -11.85
N LYS A 255 30.08 -8.34 -12.14
CA LYS A 255 30.92 -9.54 -12.27
C LYS A 255 31.60 -9.66 -13.65
N GLY A 256 31.45 -8.67 -14.53
CA GLY A 256 32.02 -8.68 -15.88
C GLY A 256 31.26 -9.57 -16.87
N ILE A 257 30.03 -9.98 -16.56
CA ILE A 257 29.21 -10.86 -17.38
C ILE A 257 28.14 -10.02 -18.08
N ILE A 258 28.27 -9.85 -19.39
CA ILE A 258 27.24 -9.21 -20.22
C ILE A 258 26.22 -10.29 -20.59
N TYR A 259 25.05 -10.21 -19.97
CA TYR A 259 23.99 -11.19 -20.15
C TYR A 259 23.00 -10.73 -21.22
N LYS A 260 22.90 -11.46 -22.34
CA LYS A 260 21.96 -11.16 -23.43
C LYS A 260 20.98 -12.32 -23.60
N GLY A 261 19.68 -12.06 -23.54
CA GLY A 261 18.67 -13.13 -23.69
C GLY A 261 17.52 -12.99 -22.71
N VAL A 262 17.10 -14.11 -22.14
CA VAL A 262 16.02 -14.19 -21.14
C VAL A 262 16.60 -14.58 -19.79
N ILE A 263 16.31 -13.77 -18.78
CA ILE A 263 16.44 -14.20 -17.38
C ILE A 263 15.06 -14.67 -16.94
N TYR A 264 15.00 -15.92 -16.48
CA TYR A 264 13.86 -16.47 -15.77
C TYR A 264 14.25 -16.56 -14.30
N ALA A 265 13.46 -15.96 -13.43
CA ALA A 265 13.57 -16.09 -11.98
C ALA A 265 12.35 -16.85 -11.44
N GLY A 266 12.57 -18.00 -10.81
CA GLY A 266 11.56 -18.64 -9.98
C GLY A 266 11.50 -17.92 -8.63
N ILE A 267 10.35 -17.37 -8.26
CA ILE A 267 10.19 -16.54 -7.07
C ILE A 267 9.14 -17.16 -6.15
N MET A 268 9.49 -17.28 -4.88
CA MET A 268 8.55 -17.56 -3.80
C MET A 268 8.12 -16.25 -3.15
N VAL A 269 6.84 -15.93 -3.18
CA VAL A 269 6.25 -14.80 -2.46
C VAL A 269 5.94 -15.27 -1.04
N THR A 270 6.80 -14.91 -0.08
CA THR A 270 6.64 -15.26 1.33
C THR A 270 6.01 -14.10 2.11
N ALA A 271 5.68 -14.31 3.39
CA ALA A 271 5.22 -13.25 4.28
C ALA A 271 6.24 -12.10 4.45
N ASP A 272 7.53 -12.37 4.25
CA ASP A 272 8.62 -11.39 4.35
C ASP A 272 8.95 -10.72 3.00
N GLY A 273 8.25 -11.08 1.92
CA GLY A 273 8.47 -10.59 0.56
C GLY A 273 8.95 -11.66 -0.43
N PRO A 274 9.23 -11.28 -1.70
CA PRO A 274 9.66 -12.21 -2.74
C PRO A 274 11.11 -12.67 -2.53
N LYS A 275 11.32 -13.98 -2.57
CA LYS A 275 12.64 -14.63 -2.50
C LYS A 275 12.91 -15.47 -3.75
N LEU A 276 14.11 -15.37 -4.30
CA LEU A 276 14.58 -16.16 -5.42
C LEU A 276 14.76 -17.63 -5.02
N LEU A 277 14.07 -18.52 -5.72
CA LEU A 277 14.24 -19.97 -5.63
C LEU A 277 15.40 -20.42 -6.51
N GLU A 278 15.37 -20.02 -7.78
CA GLU A 278 16.33 -20.42 -8.82
C GLU A 278 16.30 -19.46 -10.01
N TYR A 279 17.36 -19.50 -10.82
CA TYR A 279 17.38 -18.90 -12.14
C TYR A 279 17.34 -19.96 -13.23
N ASN A 280 16.60 -19.68 -14.29
CA ASN A 280 16.79 -20.30 -15.60
C ASN A 280 17.30 -19.24 -16.57
N CYS A 281 18.17 -19.64 -17.49
CA CYS A 281 18.93 -18.76 -18.36
C CYS A 281 18.39 -18.68 -19.80
N ARG A 282 17.13 -19.06 -19.93
CA ARG A 282 16.40 -19.22 -21.18
C ARG A 282 14.91 -19.10 -20.89
N PHE A 283 14.13 -19.16 -21.95
CA PHE A 283 12.68 -19.26 -21.91
C PHE A 283 12.20 -20.52 -21.14
N GLY A 284 11.13 -20.39 -20.34
CA GLY A 284 10.49 -21.50 -19.62
C GLY A 284 9.77 -22.49 -20.56
N ASP A 285 9.51 -23.71 -20.12
CA ASP A 285 8.69 -24.68 -20.86
C ASP A 285 7.84 -25.46 -19.84
N PRO A 286 6.51 -25.23 -19.74
CA PRO A 286 5.66 -24.69 -20.81
C PRO A 286 5.35 -23.17 -20.75
N GLU A 287 6.06 -22.37 -19.95
CA GLU A 287 5.73 -20.94 -19.78
C GLU A 287 5.77 -20.13 -21.07
N THR A 288 6.68 -20.49 -21.98
CA THR A 288 6.84 -19.78 -23.25
C THR A 288 5.64 -19.93 -24.15
N GLU A 289 4.99 -21.08 -24.13
CA GLU A 289 3.84 -21.39 -24.94
C GLU A 289 2.71 -20.40 -24.70
N ILE A 290 2.48 -19.95 -23.47
CA ILE A 290 1.47 -18.90 -23.20
C ILE A 290 2.03 -17.48 -23.30
N ILE A 291 3.29 -17.23 -22.95
CA ILE A 291 3.93 -15.92 -23.11
C ILE A 291 3.91 -15.50 -24.59
N MET A 292 4.19 -16.44 -25.50
CA MET A 292 4.17 -16.17 -26.94
C MET A 292 2.76 -15.89 -27.47
N ARG A 293 1.72 -16.43 -26.84
CA ARG A 293 0.32 -16.08 -27.17
C ARG A 293 -0.04 -14.67 -26.71
N LEU A 294 0.51 -14.23 -25.58
CA LEU A 294 0.27 -12.91 -25.00
C LEU A 294 1.13 -11.81 -25.62
N LEU A 295 2.29 -12.11 -26.21
CA LEU A 295 3.14 -11.09 -26.81
C LEU A 295 2.43 -10.44 -28.02
N LYS A 296 2.28 -9.11 -28.04
CA LYS A 296 1.77 -8.35 -29.21
C LYS A 296 2.89 -7.76 -30.04
N SER A 297 3.99 -7.35 -29.42
CA SER A 297 5.17 -6.83 -30.14
C SER A 297 5.88 -7.90 -30.96
N ASP A 298 6.70 -7.46 -31.91
CA ASP A 298 7.46 -8.33 -32.81
C ASP A 298 8.64 -9.00 -32.08
N LEU A 299 8.61 -10.33 -31.93
CA LEU A 299 9.63 -11.07 -31.17
C LEU A 299 11.02 -10.95 -31.80
N TYR A 300 11.09 -10.94 -33.15
CA TYR A 300 12.36 -10.81 -33.86
C TYR A 300 13.07 -9.50 -33.51
N SER A 301 12.34 -8.39 -33.57
CA SER A 301 12.86 -7.05 -33.22
C SER A 301 13.33 -6.98 -31.77
N ILE A 302 12.61 -7.59 -30.84
CA ILE A 302 13.00 -7.64 -29.42
C ILE A 302 14.30 -8.43 -29.25
N CYS A 303 14.37 -9.66 -29.78
CA CYS A 303 15.55 -10.51 -29.66
C CYS A 303 16.78 -9.87 -30.32
N LEU A 304 16.61 -9.26 -31.50
CA LEU A 304 17.68 -8.55 -32.19
C LEU A 304 18.16 -7.34 -31.38
N SER A 305 17.24 -6.57 -30.77
CA SER A 305 17.59 -5.44 -29.90
C SER A 305 18.38 -5.89 -28.66
N CYS A 306 18.04 -7.04 -28.07
CA CYS A 306 18.83 -7.63 -26.99
C CYS A 306 20.26 -7.97 -27.45
N THR A 307 20.43 -8.53 -28.66
CA THR A 307 21.77 -8.81 -29.18
C THR A 307 22.58 -7.55 -29.48
N ASN A 308 21.91 -6.48 -29.88
CA ASN A 308 22.52 -5.21 -30.29
C ASN A 308 22.71 -4.19 -29.15
N GLY A 309 22.15 -4.41 -27.96
CA GLY A 309 22.25 -3.44 -26.85
C GLY A 309 21.31 -2.25 -26.98
N THR A 310 20.19 -2.41 -27.68
CA THR A 310 19.21 -1.35 -27.99
C THR A 310 17.82 -1.67 -27.43
N LEU A 311 17.73 -2.53 -26.40
CA LEU A 311 16.44 -2.95 -25.84
C LEU A 311 15.67 -1.77 -25.22
N SER A 312 16.38 -0.77 -24.70
CA SER A 312 15.80 0.46 -24.14
C SER A 312 14.98 1.29 -25.15
N GLU A 313 15.18 1.08 -26.45
CA GLU A 313 14.44 1.74 -27.52
C GLU A 313 13.14 0.99 -27.89
N GLN A 314 12.94 -0.22 -27.38
CA GLN A 314 11.78 -1.05 -27.68
C GLN A 314 10.63 -0.80 -26.70
N ARG A 315 9.42 -0.61 -27.23
CA ARG A 315 8.17 -0.68 -26.46
C ARG A 315 7.54 -2.06 -26.65
N ILE A 316 7.52 -2.86 -25.58
CA ILE A 316 6.95 -4.21 -25.60
C ILE A 316 5.50 -4.15 -25.11
N GLU A 317 4.58 -4.59 -25.95
CA GLU A 317 3.15 -4.64 -25.67
C GLU A 317 2.70 -6.10 -25.53
N TRP A 318 1.76 -6.31 -24.60
CA TRP A 318 1.19 -7.60 -24.26
C TRP A 318 -0.34 -7.57 -24.42
N ASP A 319 -0.93 -8.74 -24.66
CA ASP A 319 -2.37 -8.97 -24.60
C ASP A 319 -2.82 -8.96 -23.13
N HIS A 320 -4.00 -8.39 -22.88
CA HIS A 320 -4.59 -8.27 -21.54
C HIS A 320 -5.46 -9.48 -21.19
N ARG A 321 -5.75 -10.34 -22.16
CA ARG A 321 -6.48 -11.59 -21.96
C ARG A 321 -5.70 -12.57 -21.09
N GLN A 322 -6.42 -13.52 -20.54
CA GLN A 322 -5.88 -14.63 -19.76
C GLN A 322 -5.51 -15.78 -20.70
N ALA A 323 -4.44 -16.49 -20.37
CA ALA A 323 -3.93 -17.63 -21.13
C ALA A 323 -3.80 -18.85 -20.23
N CYS A 324 -4.26 -20.00 -20.73
CA CYS A 324 -4.11 -21.29 -20.10
C CYS A 324 -3.42 -22.26 -21.07
N GLY A 325 -2.39 -22.95 -20.60
CA GLY A 325 -1.64 -23.97 -21.32
C GLY A 325 -1.72 -25.31 -20.61
N ILE A 326 -2.16 -26.36 -21.29
CA ILE A 326 -2.28 -27.72 -20.76
C ILE A 326 -1.35 -28.64 -21.53
N VAL A 327 -0.46 -29.33 -20.80
CA VAL A 327 0.47 -30.28 -21.40
C VAL A 327 -0.19 -31.65 -21.51
N LEU A 328 -0.17 -32.22 -22.72
CA LEU A 328 -0.57 -33.59 -23.00
C LEU A 328 0.69 -34.47 -22.96
N ALA A 329 0.76 -35.37 -21.99
CA ALA A 329 1.89 -36.26 -21.78
C ALA A 329 1.55 -37.72 -22.18
N SER A 330 2.59 -38.50 -22.42
CA SER A 330 2.50 -39.95 -22.61
C SER A 330 2.28 -40.68 -21.28
N LYS A 331 1.64 -41.84 -21.32
CA LYS A 331 1.24 -42.67 -20.17
C LYS A 331 2.31 -42.88 -19.08
N ASN A 332 3.58 -43.05 -19.45
CA ASN A 332 4.67 -43.38 -18.51
C ASN A 332 5.55 -42.16 -18.12
N TYR A 333 5.16 -40.95 -18.51
CA TYR A 333 5.84 -39.73 -18.09
C TYR A 333 5.69 -39.54 -16.56
N PRO A 334 6.73 -39.10 -15.81
CA PRO A 334 8.04 -38.61 -16.24
C PRO A 334 9.17 -39.65 -16.31
N TYR A 335 8.86 -40.94 -16.22
CA TYR A 335 9.85 -42.02 -16.16
C TYR A 335 10.37 -42.40 -17.55
N SER A 336 9.47 -42.59 -18.51
CA SER A 336 9.82 -42.84 -19.91
C SER A 336 8.87 -42.08 -20.85
N GLY A 337 9.37 -41.79 -22.05
CA GLY A 337 8.57 -41.20 -23.13
C GLY A 337 7.99 -42.26 -24.05
N ASP A 338 7.01 -41.85 -24.85
CA ASP A 338 6.41 -42.67 -25.89
C ASP A 338 6.97 -42.30 -27.27
N LYS A 339 7.11 -43.29 -28.16
CA LYS A 339 7.64 -43.11 -29.51
C LYS A 339 6.84 -43.93 -30.54
N GLY A 340 6.40 -43.26 -31.59
CA GLY A 340 5.80 -43.90 -32.77
C GLY A 340 4.28 -44.08 -32.71
N THR A 341 3.61 -43.60 -31.66
CA THR A 341 2.14 -43.65 -31.57
C THR A 341 1.52 -42.54 -32.41
N PRO A 342 0.55 -42.82 -33.30
CA PRO A 342 -0.15 -41.78 -34.05
C PRO A 342 -0.87 -40.76 -33.16
N VAL A 343 -0.76 -39.48 -33.52
CA VAL A 343 -1.39 -38.35 -32.85
C VAL A 343 -2.35 -37.65 -33.81
N ASP A 344 -3.63 -37.71 -33.48
CA ASP A 344 -4.70 -36.99 -34.17
C ASP A 344 -4.91 -35.62 -33.50
N ILE A 345 -4.62 -34.55 -34.23
CA ILE A 345 -4.70 -33.16 -33.77
C ILE A 345 -5.88 -32.49 -34.48
N PRO A 346 -6.90 -32.00 -33.74
CA PRO A 346 -8.07 -31.37 -34.34
C PRO A 346 -7.72 -29.99 -34.91
N GLU A 347 -8.54 -29.51 -35.84
CA GLU A 347 -8.56 -28.08 -36.16
C GLU A 347 -9.08 -27.29 -34.96
N THR A 348 -8.49 -26.11 -34.72
CA THR A 348 -8.83 -25.26 -33.57
C THR A 348 -9.21 -23.85 -34.02
N GLU A 349 -9.98 -23.16 -33.20
CA GLU A 349 -10.30 -21.73 -33.38
C GLU A 349 -9.06 -20.85 -33.16
N ASP A 350 -9.07 -19.61 -33.65
CA ASP A 350 -7.94 -18.66 -33.59
C ASP A 350 -7.40 -18.42 -32.15
N ASP A 351 -8.28 -18.49 -31.16
CA ASP A 351 -7.91 -18.31 -29.76
C ASP A 351 -7.25 -19.55 -29.14
N THR A 352 -7.15 -20.68 -29.85
CA THR A 352 -6.50 -21.91 -29.39
C THR A 352 -5.37 -22.34 -30.33
N VAL A 353 -4.20 -22.65 -29.78
CA VAL A 353 -3.01 -23.11 -30.54
C VAL A 353 -2.41 -24.31 -29.83
N ILE A 354 -2.12 -25.36 -30.60
CA ILE A 354 -1.53 -26.61 -30.12
C ILE A 354 -0.05 -26.64 -30.51
N PHE A 355 0.84 -26.58 -29.53
CA PHE A 355 2.28 -26.64 -29.74
C PHE A 355 2.80 -28.06 -29.62
N HIS A 356 3.42 -28.54 -30.70
CA HIS A 356 4.26 -29.74 -30.73
C HIS A 356 5.45 -29.64 -29.78
N ALA A 357 5.57 -30.59 -28.85
CA ALA A 357 6.73 -30.79 -28.00
C ALA A 357 7.46 -32.08 -28.40
N GLY A 358 7.16 -33.20 -27.77
CA GLY A 358 7.70 -34.51 -28.12
C GLY A 358 6.92 -35.19 -29.23
N THR A 359 6.95 -34.64 -30.44
CA THR A 359 6.37 -35.27 -31.64
C THR A 359 7.37 -35.34 -32.78
N THR A 360 7.14 -36.22 -33.74
CA THR A 360 7.87 -36.30 -35.01
C THR A 360 6.88 -36.53 -36.16
N ARG A 361 7.33 -36.49 -37.41
CA ARG A 361 6.52 -36.87 -38.58
C ARG A 361 7.01 -38.18 -39.18
N SER A 362 6.07 -39.01 -39.62
CA SER A 362 6.36 -40.18 -40.46
C SER A 362 6.76 -39.74 -41.88
N LEU A 363 7.23 -40.69 -42.70
CA LEU A 363 7.48 -40.44 -44.14
C LEU A 363 6.21 -40.04 -44.90
N ASP A 364 5.05 -40.50 -44.43
CA ASP A 364 3.73 -40.20 -45.00
C ASP A 364 3.15 -38.87 -44.47
N GLY A 365 3.87 -38.20 -43.55
CA GLY A 365 3.51 -36.91 -42.99
C GLY A 365 2.69 -36.95 -41.68
N ASP A 366 2.34 -38.14 -41.20
CA ASP A 366 1.56 -38.32 -39.97
C ASP A 366 2.34 -37.89 -38.72
N VAL A 367 1.67 -37.24 -37.78
CA VAL A 367 2.26 -36.84 -36.51
C VAL A 367 2.32 -38.04 -35.57
N LEU A 368 3.50 -38.34 -35.04
CA LEU A 368 3.76 -39.43 -34.11
C LEU A 368 4.32 -38.90 -32.79
N THR A 369 4.09 -39.61 -31.68
CA THR A 369 4.75 -39.35 -30.40
C THR A 369 6.27 -39.55 -30.51
N ASN A 370 7.05 -38.72 -29.81
CA ASN A 370 8.50 -38.81 -29.73
C ASN A 370 9.04 -38.13 -28.45
N GLY A 371 8.46 -38.44 -27.28
CA GLY A 371 8.86 -37.80 -26.03
C GLY A 371 7.95 -38.10 -24.85
N GLY A 372 8.20 -37.44 -23.72
CA GLY A 372 7.37 -37.55 -22.52
C GLY A 372 6.19 -36.57 -22.54
N ARG A 373 6.48 -35.29 -22.74
CA ARG A 373 5.48 -34.24 -23.03
C ARG A 373 5.29 -34.19 -24.54
N ILE A 374 4.10 -34.47 -25.02
CA ILE A 374 3.81 -34.67 -26.45
C ILE A 374 3.34 -33.35 -27.08
N LEU A 375 2.33 -32.70 -26.49
CA LEU A 375 1.78 -31.42 -26.96
C LEU A 375 1.54 -30.47 -25.78
N CYS A 376 1.49 -29.17 -26.06
CA CYS A 376 0.96 -28.15 -25.16
C CYS A 376 -0.20 -27.42 -25.84
N VAL A 377 -1.42 -27.58 -25.32
CA VAL A 377 -2.62 -26.93 -25.83
C VAL A 377 -2.80 -25.60 -25.11
N THR A 378 -2.77 -24.49 -25.84
CA THR A 378 -2.91 -23.15 -25.26
C THR A 378 -4.17 -22.47 -25.76
N SER A 379 -4.90 -21.80 -24.87
CA SER A 379 -6.07 -21.00 -25.25
C SER A 379 -6.07 -19.64 -24.55
N LEU A 380 -6.65 -18.65 -25.22
CA LEU A 380 -6.89 -17.31 -24.70
C LEU A 380 -8.38 -17.13 -24.33
N GLY A 381 -8.62 -16.36 -23.27
CA GLY A 381 -9.96 -16.01 -22.81
C GLY A 381 -9.98 -14.65 -22.14
N SER A 382 -11.16 -14.03 -22.06
CA SER A 382 -11.37 -12.81 -21.28
C SER A 382 -11.14 -13.06 -19.78
N THR A 383 -11.35 -14.30 -19.33
CA THR A 383 -11.10 -14.79 -17.97
C THR A 383 -10.27 -16.07 -17.99
N MET A 384 -9.63 -16.40 -16.87
CA MET A 384 -8.89 -17.66 -16.73
C MET A 384 -9.81 -18.88 -16.88
N ALA A 385 -11.05 -18.79 -16.40
CA ALA A 385 -12.05 -19.85 -16.53
C ALA A 385 -12.36 -20.13 -18.01
N GLU A 386 -12.59 -19.09 -18.81
CA GLU A 386 -12.84 -19.22 -20.25
C GLU A 386 -11.62 -19.79 -21.00
N ALA A 387 -10.42 -19.26 -20.71
CA ALA A 387 -9.18 -19.75 -21.31
C ALA A 387 -8.98 -21.25 -21.00
N ARG A 388 -9.23 -21.64 -19.75
CA ARG A 388 -9.14 -23.03 -19.29
C ARG A 388 -10.18 -23.92 -19.96
N GLU A 389 -11.44 -23.50 -20.05
CA GLU A 389 -12.50 -24.27 -20.68
C GLU A 389 -12.17 -24.59 -22.14
N LYS A 390 -11.73 -23.59 -22.91
CA LYS A 390 -11.28 -23.76 -24.29
C LYS A 390 -10.09 -24.72 -24.38
N ALA A 391 -9.08 -24.53 -23.53
CA ALA A 391 -7.88 -25.38 -23.52
C ALA A 391 -8.22 -26.84 -23.18
N LEU A 392 -9.13 -27.09 -22.23
CA LEU A 392 -9.60 -28.43 -21.88
C LEU A 392 -10.37 -29.09 -23.02
N LYS A 393 -11.32 -28.38 -23.63
CA LYS A 393 -12.10 -28.90 -24.75
C LYS A 393 -11.18 -29.31 -25.91
N ALA A 394 -10.18 -28.49 -26.23
CA ALA A 394 -9.19 -28.82 -27.27
C ALA A 394 -8.27 -29.98 -26.84
N SER A 395 -7.85 -30.02 -25.57
CA SER A 395 -7.06 -31.12 -24.99
C SER A 395 -7.79 -32.46 -25.04
N GLU A 396 -9.09 -32.48 -24.82
CA GLU A 396 -9.95 -33.65 -24.93
C GLU A 396 -10.05 -34.14 -26.38
N ALA A 397 -10.19 -33.21 -27.33
CA ALA A 397 -10.35 -33.50 -28.75
C ALA A 397 -9.11 -34.11 -29.42
N VAL A 398 -7.90 -33.80 -28.94
CA VAL A 398 -6.65 -34.46 -29.38
C VAL A 398 -6.67 -35.95 -29.03
N LYS A 399 -6.28 -36.85 -29.94
CA LYS A 399 -6.26 -38.30 -29.66
C LYS A 399 -4.90 -38.92 -29.92
N PHE A 400 -4.37 -39.62 -28.92
CA PHE A 400 -3.29 -40.58 -29.07
C PHE A 400 -3.39 -41.60 -27.93
N GLU A 401 -2.90 -42.83 -28.17
CA GLU A 401 -2.96 -43.88 -27.17
C GLU A 401 -2.16 -43.50 -25.92
N GLY A 402 -2.74 -43.70 -24.74
CA GLY A 402 -2.07 -43.40 -23.48
C GLY A 402 -1.92 -41.90 -23.16
N LYS A 403 -2.69 -41.02 -23.83
CA LYS A 403 -2.78 -39.58 -23.50
C LYS A 403 -3.15 -39.38 -22.03
N PHE A 404 -2.39 -38.52 -21.36
CA PHE A 404 -2.63 -38.08 -20.00
C PHE A 404 -2.41 -36.56 -19.87
N PHE A 405 -3.29 -35.87 -19.16
CA PHE A 405 -3.16 -34.44 -18.86
C PHE A 405 -3.88 -34.10 -17.55
N ARG A 406 -3.50 -32.99 -16.92
CA ARG A 406 -4.16 -32.48 -15.71
C ARG A 406 -5.42 -31.71 -16.07
N THR A 407 -6.50 -31.96 -15.33
CA THR A 407 -7.77 -31.24 -15.52
C THR A 407 -7.89 -30.04 -14.58
N ASP A 408 -7.04 -29.95 -13.56
CA ASP A 408 -7.05 -28.90 -12.55
C ASP A 408 -6.11 -27.72 -12.84
N ILE A 409 -5.48 -27.66 -14.02
CA ILE A 409 -4.66 -26.53 -14.43
C ILE A 409 -5.51 -25.26 -14.40
N GLY A 410 -5.11 -24.28 -13.57
CA GLY A 410 -5.87 -23.05 -13.37
C GLY A 410 -7.07 -23.17 -12.41
N ILE A 411 -7.26 -24.31 -11.71
CA ILE A 411 -8.21 -24.43 -10.59
C ILE A 411 -7.49 -24.10 -9.28
N THR A 412 -7.99 -23.10 -8.55
CA THR A 412 -7.57 -22.83 -7.17
C THR A 412 -8.34 -23.72 -6.20
N ARG A 413 -7.67 -24.70 -5.56
CA ARG A 413 -8.21 -25.44 -4.41
C ARG A 413 -8.29 -24.52 -3.19
N ASN A 414 -9.37 -24.63 -2.42
CA ASN A 414 -9.58 -23.93 -1.15
C ASN A 414 -8.43 -24.19 -0.15
N ASP A 415 -7.38 -23.39 -0.25
CA ASP A 415 -6.84 -22.54 0.81
C ASP A 415 -6.28 -21.27 0.13
N THR A 416 -6.99 -20.16 0.33
CA THR A 416 -6.56 -18.76 0.13
C THR A 416 -5.65 -18.46 -1.06
N THR A 417 -6.23 -18.30 -2.25
CA THR A 417 -6.07 -17.14 -3.17
C THR A 417 -6.73 -17.47 -4.51
N THR A 418 -7.92 -16.91 -4.71
CA THR A 418 -8.76 -17.03 -5.91
C THR A 418 -8.15 -16.31 -7.12
N SER A 419 -8.39 -16.85 -8.31
CA SER A 419 -8.17 -16.18 -9.60
C SER A 419 -8.84 -14.81 -9.63
N LEU A 420 -8.25 -13.79 -10.25
CA LEU A 420 -8.79 -12.43 -10.30
C LEU A 420 -9.71 -12.19 -11.51
N SER A 421 -11.03 -12.43 -11.42
CA SER A 421 -12.05 -11.70 -12.21
C SER A 421 -12.17 -10.22 -11.77
N TYR A 422 -12.90 -9.37 -12.48
CA TYR A 422 -13.22 -8.02 -11.97
C TYR A 422 -13.94 -8.11 -10.60
N SER A 423 -14.80 -9.12 -10.40
CA SER A 423 -15.37 -9.46 -9.07
C SER A 423 -14.34 -9.90 -8.04
N ASP A 424 -13.28 -10.58 -8.45
CA ASP A 424 -12.19 -10.98 -7.55
C ASP A 424 -11.14 -9.88 -7.35
N SER A 425 -11.13 -8.84 -8.22
CA SER A 425 -10.42 -7.60 -7.86
C SER A 425 -11.02 -7.04 -6.60
N GLY A 426 -12.26 -7.44 -6.28
CA GLY A 426 -13.14 -6.95 -5.25
C GLY A 426 -14.13 -5.99 -5.87
N VAL A 427 -14.56 -6.21 -7.14
CA VAL A 427 -15.51 -5.37 -7.89
C VAL A 427 -16.63 -6.23 -8.51
N ASP A 428 -17.69 -6.54 -7.77
CA ASP A 428 -18.78 -7.40 -8.25
C ASP A 428 -19.72 -6.67 -9.23
N ILE A 429 -19.50 -6.85 -10.54
CA ILE A 429 -20.31 -6.23 -11.61
C ILE A 429 -21.77 -6.69 -11.56
N ALA A 430 -22.03 -7.95 -11.19
CA ALA A 430 -23.38 -8.46 -11.14
C ALA A 430 -24.15 -7.85 -9.96
N GLU A 431 -23.49 -7.73 -8.80
CA GLU A 431 -24.06 -6.99 -7.66
C GLU A 431 -24.16 -5.49 -7.95
N GLY A 432 -23.19 -4.88 -8.64
CA GLY A 432 -23.25 -3.48 -9.07
C GLY A 432 -24.43 -3.21 -10.01
N ASN A 433 -24.67 -4.07 -11.01
CA ASN A 433 -25.81 -3.95 -11.91
C ASN A 433 -27.15 -4.20 -11.20
N ALA A 434 -27.20 -5.16 -10.27
CA ALA A 434 -28.39 -5.39 -9.45
C ALA A 434 -28.68 -4.18 -8.57
N PHE A 435 -27.65 -3.59 -7.96
CA PHE A 435 -27.76 -2.37 -7.16
C PHE A 435 -28.28 -1.19 -7.99
N VAL A 436 -27.80 -1.00 -9.23
CA VAL A 436 -28.31 0.05 -10.13
C VAL A 436 -29.81 -0.12 -10.40
N GLU A 437 -30.29 -1.35 -10.58
CA GLU A 437 -31.73 -1.60 -10.74
C GLU A 437 -32.51 -1.36 -9.44
N ASP A 438 -31.96 -1.69 -8.26
CA ASP A 438 -32.59 -1.46 -6.95
C ASP A 438 -32.82 0.04 -6.69
N ILE A 439 -31.87 0.90 -7.05
CA ILE A 439 -31.95 2.36 -6.78
C ILE A 439 -32.66 3.15 -7.89
N LYS A 440 -32.96 2.53 -9.02
CA LYS A 440 -33.55 3.19 -10.20
C LYS A 440 -34.84 3.93 -9.89
N GLY A 441 -35.68 3.35 -9.01
CA GLY A 441 -36.90 3.98 -8.54
C GLY A 441 -36.65 5.25 -7.73
N LEU A 442 -35.65 5.23 -6.85
CA LEU A 442 -35.22 6.39 -6.04
C LEU A 442 -34.74 7.52 -6.94
N VAL A 443 -33.81 7.22 -7.87
CA VAL A 443 -33.27 8.19 -8.82
C VAL A 443 -34.39 8.81 -9.67
N THR A 444 -35.26 7.96 -10.24
CA THR A 444 -36.37 8.40 -11.09
C THR A 444 -37.33 9.34 -10.35
N SER A 445 -37.54 9.12 -9.05
CA SER A 445 -38.43 9.96 -8.23
C SER A 445 -37.95 11.41 -8.08
N THR A 446 -36.65 11.67 -8.31
CA THR A 446 -36.04 13.00 -8.20
C THR A 446 -36.10 13.81 -9.50
N LEU A 447 -36.42 13.17 -10.64
CA LEU A 447 -36.29 13.80 -11.95
C LEU A 447 -37.25 14.97 -12.14
N ARG A 448 -36.69 16.13 -12.46
CA ARG A 448 -37.40 17.37 -12.79
C ARG A 448 -37.49 17.52 -14.30
N LYS A 449 -38.43 18.36 -14.74
CA LYS A 449 -38.57 18.75 -16.14
C LYS A 449 -37.22 19.25 -16.68
N GLY A 450 -36.83 18.79 -17.87
CA GLY A 450 -35.56 19.15 -18.50
C GLY A 450 -34.36 18.32 -18.06
N THR A 451 -34.50 17.42 -17.07
CA THR A 451 -33.44 16.46 -16.70
C THR A 451 -33.77 15.07 -17.23
N ARG A 452 -32.76 14.35 -17.73
CA ARG A 452 -32.88 12.94 -18.12
C ARG A 452 -31.57 12.19 -17.88
N GLN A 453 -31.70 10.94 -17.47
CA GLN A 453 -30.59 9.99 -17.38
C GLN A 453 -30.41 9.29 -18.74
N ILE A 454 -29.18 9.19 -19.25
CA ILE A 454 -28.86 8.39 -20.44
C ILE A 454 -28.07 7.17 -19.98
N GLY A 455 -28.68 5.98 -20.15
CA GLY A 455 -28.19 4.69 -19.64
C GLY A 455 -26.68 4.48 -19.77
N GLY A 456 -25.96 4.68 -18.66
CA GLY A 456 -24.55 4.33 -18.46
C GLY A 456 -23.50 5.33 -18.97
N PHE A 457 -23.87 6.41 -19.66
CA PHE A 457 -22.88 7.33 -20.26
C PHE A 457 -22.83 8.73 -19.61
N GLY A 458 -23.93 9.17 -19.00
CA GLY A 458 -24.03 10.49 -18.36
C GLY A 458 -25.44 11.05 -18.36
N ALA A 459 -25.61 12.23 -17.74
CA ALA A 459 -26.88 12.95 -17.70
C ALA A 459 -26.97 14.03 -18.76
N VAL A 460 -28.18 14.30 -19.25
CA VAL A 460 -28.46 15.47 -20.10
C VAL A 460 -29.43 16.39 -19.39
N VAL A 461 -29.05 17.67 -19.31
CA VAL A 461 -29.85 18.74 -18.71
C VAL A 461 -30.17 19.77 -19.79
N ASP A 462 -31.44 19.88 -20.13
CA ASP A 462 -31.99 20.90 -21.03
C ASP A 462 -32.53 22.06 -20.19
N LEU A 463 -31.78 23.15 -20.18
CA LEU A 463 -32.10 24.36 -19.41
C LEU A 463 -33.42 24.99 -19.83
N VAL A 464 -33.72 25.02 -21.13
CA VAL A 464 -34.95 25.63 -21.66
C VAL A 464 -36.15 24.79 -21.27
N ALA A 465 -36.05 23.46 -21.41
CA ALA A 465 -37.11 22.56 -20.97
C ALA A 465 -37.32 22.63 -19.45
N ALA A 466 -36.26 22.84 -18.67
CA ALA A 466 -36.30 23.06 -17.22
C ALA A 466 -36.89 24.43 -16.81
N GLY A 467 -37.15 25.33 -17.76
CA GLY A 467 -37.79 26.63 -17.52
C GLY A 467 -36.83 27.81 -17.40
N TYR A 468 -35.55 27.62 -17.72
CA TYR A 468 -34.52 28.66 -17.69
C TYR A 468 -34.34 29.32 -19.06
N ALA A 469 -33.86 30.56 -19.07
CA ALA A 469 -33.55 31.28 -20.30
C ALA A 469 -32.28 30.74 -20.99
N ASN A 470 -32.16 30.98 -22.30
CA ASN A 470 -30.94 30.65 -23.07
C ASN A 470 -29.67 31.38 -22.58
N GLY A 471 -29.84 32.48 -21.83
CA GLY A 471 -28.74 33.25 -21.25
C GLY A 471 -28.33 32.81 -19.85
N SER A 472 -28.97 31.78 -19.28
CA SER A 472 -28.73 31.35 -17.91
C SER A 472 -27.34 30.75 -17.74
N GLN A 473 -26.77 30.97 -16.55
CA GLN A 473 -25.41 30.59 -16.21
C GLN A 473 -25.43 29.33 -15.36
N LEU A 474 -24.40 28.49 -15.52
CA LEU A 474 -24.19 27.32 -14.67
C LEU A 474 -23.25 27.68 -13.52
N VAL A 475 -23.60 27.20 -12.33
CA VAL A 475 -22.76 27.22 -11.13
C VAL A 475 -22.57 25.77 -10.71
N ILE A 476 -21.32 25.35 -10.52
CA ILE A 476 -20.98 23.96 -10.24
C ILE A 476 -20.27 23.93 -8.87
N GLY A 477 -20.68 23.02 -8.00
CA GLY A 477 -20.06 22.81 -6.69
C GLY A 477 -19.79 21.33 -6.47
N ILE A 478 -18.68 21.01 -5.81
CA ILE A 478 -18.28 19.64 -5.48
C ILE A 478 -17.74 19.63 -4.05
N ASP A 479 -18.20 18.67 -3.24
CA ASP A 479 -17.69 18.45 -1.89
C ASP A 479 -18.00 17.00 -1.43
N GLY A 480 -17.47 16.60 -0.28
CA GLY A 480 -17.66 15.29 0.31
C GLY A 480 -18.09 15.32 1.78
N VAL A 481 -18.32 14.13 2.33
CA VAL A 481 -18.75 13.95 3.73
C VAL A 481 -17.55 13.88 4.70
N GLY A 482 -16.39 13.45 4.21
CA GLY A 482 -15.19 13.29 5.01
C GLY A 482 -15.35 12.23 6.11
N THR A 483 -14.58 12.35 7.20
CA THR A 483 -14.45 11.27 8.19
C THR A 483 -15.67 11.06 9.11
N LYS A 484 -16.82 11.70 8.84
CA LYS A 484 -18.08 11.44 9.54
C LYS A 484 -18.61 10.02 9.27
N ILE A 485 -18.33 9.49 8.08
CA ILE A 485 -18.67 8.13 7.65
C ILE A 485 -18.14 7.03 8.60
N GLU A 486 -17.02 7.28 9.28
CA GLU A 486 -16.45 6.35 10.25
C GLU A 486 -17.31 6.22 11.51
N ILE A 487 -17.99 7.31 11.91
CA ILE A 487 -18.95 7.27 13.01
C ILE A 487 -20.23 6.56 12.55
N ALA A 488 -20.64 6.77 11.30
CA ALA A 488 -21.77 6.06 10.68
C ALA A 488 -21.53 4.54 10.68
N ASP A 489 -20.33 4.07 10.29
CA ASP A 489 -19.98 2.64 10.34
C ASP A 489 -20.00 2.08 11.77
N ILE A 490 -19.50 2.83 12.77
CA ILE A 490 -19.51 2.39 14.19
C ILE A 490 -20.94 2.26 14.73
N MET A 491 -21.81 3.18 14.32
CA MET A 491 -23.21 3.22 14.75
C MET A 491 -24.11 2.30 13.91
N GLY A 492 -23.72 1.97 12.68
CA GLY A 492 -24.54 1.25 11.71
C GLY A 492 -25.76 2.04 11.24
N ASP A 493 -25.63 3.37 11.11
CA ASP A 493 -26.70 4.29 10.71
C ASP A 493 -26.19 5.23 9.60
N TYR A 494 -26.77 5.10 8.40
CA TYR A 494 -26.33 5.83 7.21
C TYR A 494 -27.40 6.80 6.68
N SER A 495 -28.57 6.81 7.31
CA SER A 495 -29.78 7.52 6.91
C SER A 495 -29.59 9.03 6.74
N GLY A 496 -28.62 9.63 7.45
CA GLY A 496 -28.27 11.06 7.35
C GLY A 496 -27.16 11.41 6.36
N ILE A 497 -26.41 10.43 5.85
CA ILE A 497 -25.17 10.68 5.10
C ILE A 497 -25.42 11.27 3.70
N GLY A 498 -26.55 10.92 3.07
CA GLY A 498 -26.92 11.51 1.80
C GLY A 498 -27.31 12.99 1.92
N HIS A 499 -27.99 13.36 2.99
CA HIS A 499 -28.25 14.76 3.33
C HIS A 499 -26.95 15.54 3.60
N ASP A 500 -25.96 14.89 4.22
CA ASP A 500 -24.64 15.48 4.39
C ASP A 500 -23.98 15.82 3.05
N VAL A 501 -23.83 14.87 2.12
CA VAL A 501 -23.15 15.16 0.83
C VAL A 501 -23.92 16.16 -0.03
N VAL A 502 -25.25 16.06 -0.08
CA VAL A 502 -26.08 17.01 -0.83
C VAL A 502 -25.98 18.39 -0.20
N GLY A 503 -26.12 18.48 1.13
CA GLY A 503 -26.04 19.74 1.88
C GLY A 503 -24.71 20.46 1.69
N MET A 504 -23.60 19.73 1.71
CA MET A 504 -22.27 20.29 1.48
C MET A 504 -22.15 20.97 0.09
N CYS A 505 -22.81 20.41 -0.93
CA CYS A 505 -22.75 20.95 -2.29
C CYS A 505 -23.81 22.04 -2.56
N VAL A 506 -25.08 21.77 -2.23
CA VAL A 506 -26.18 22.67 -2.59
C VAL A 506 -26.11 23.99 -1.83
N ASN A 507 -25.67 23.97 -0.57
CA ASN A 507 -25.51 25.18 0.22
C ASN A 507 -24.38 26.08 -0.30
N ASP A 508 -23.33 25.49 -0.90
CA ASP A 508 -22.22 26.24 -1.50
C ASP A 508 -22.65 26.99 -2.76
N VAL A 509 -23.43 26.35 -3.64
CA VAL A 509 -23.91 27.03 -4.86
C VAL A 509 -24.96 28.11 -4.58
N LEU A 510 -25.68 28.04 -3.45
CA LEU A 510 -26.50 29.17 -2.97
C LEU A 510 -25.67 30.43 -2.77
N CYS A 511 -24.39 30.31 -2.42
CA CYS A 511 -23.51 31.46 -2.20
C CYS A 511 -23.28 32.28 -3.49
N HIS A 512 -23.69 31.77 -4.66
CA HIS A 512 -23.70 32.45 -5.95
C HIS A 512 -25.10 32.87 -6.42
N CYS A 513 -26.11 32.79 -5.56
CA CYS A 513 -27.52 32.98 -5.92
C CYS A 513 -27.98 32.04 -7.05
N ALA A 514 -27.53 30.78 -7.01
CA ALA A 514 -27.90 29.76 -7.99
C ALA A 514 -28.90 28.75 -7.41
N GLU A 515 -29.86 28.31 -8.23
CA GLU A 515 -30.83 27.27 -7.88
C GLU A 515 -30.27 25.88 -8.26
N PRO A 516 -30.16 24.93 -7.32
CA PRO A 516 -29.78 23.55 -7.65
C PRO A 516 -30.71 22.94 -8.70
N LEU A 517 -30.14 22.32 -9.73
CA LEU A 517 -30.91 21.68 -10.81
C LEU A 517 -30.62 20.19 -10.92
N ALA A 518 -29.35 19.81 -10.95
CA ALA A 518 -28.93 18.42 -11.09
C ALA A 518 -27.83 18.10 -10.07
N PHE A 519 -27.77 16.84 -9.65
CA PHE A 519 -26.80 16.31 -8.71
C PHE A 519 -26.25 14.99 -9.24
N VAL A 520 -24.95 14.78 -9.06
CA VAL A 520 -24.30 13.50 -9.29
C VAL A 520 -23.45 13.11 -8.09
N ASP A 521 -23.53 11.85 -7.68
CA ASP A 521 -22.74 11.31 -6.58
C ASP A 521 -21.55 10.49 -7.05
N TYR A 522 -20.52 10.42 -6.22
CA TYR A 522 -19.37 9.52 -6.35
C TYR A 522 -19.26 8.73 -5.06
N PHE A 523 -19.80 7.52 -5.07
CA PHE A 523 -19.71 6.56 -3.97
C PHE A 523 -18.58 5.58 -4.29
N VAL A 524 -17.57 5.52 -3.42
CA VAL A 524 -16.46 4.57 -3.58
C VAL A 524 -16.33 3.69 -2.36
N SER A 525 -16.02 2.41 -2.53
CA SER A 525 -15.78 1.49 -1.41
C SER A 525 -14.71 0.47 -1.73
N GLY A 526 -13.97 -0.01 -0.73
CA GLY A 526 -13.05 -1.13 -0.94
C GLY A 526 -13.79 -2.46 -1.13
N ARG A 527 -15.00 -2.57 -0.56
CA ARG A 527 -15.99 -3.58 -0.90
C ARG A 527 -17.41 -3.00 -0.79
N LEU A 528 -18.26 -3.26 -1.78
CA LEU A 528 -19.63 -2.77 -1.87
C LEU A 528 -20.48 -3.48 -0.83
N ASN A 529 -21.09 -2.68 0.05
CA ASN A 529 -22.12 -3.14 0.97
C ASN A 529 -23.46 -2.58 0.46
N ARG A 530 -24.28 -3.45 -0.14
CA ARG A 530 -25.54 -3.04 -0.79
C ARG A 530 -26.53 -2.38 0.17
N ALA A 531 -26.62 -2.84 1.41
CA ALA A 531 -27.53 -2.24 2.40
C ALA A 531 -27.12 -0.80 2.73
N ARG A 532 -25.82 -0.59 2.99
CA ARG A 532 -25.25 0.74 3.23
C ARG A 532 -25.42 1.64 2.01
N ALA A 533 -25.02 1.16 0.83
CA ALA A 533 -25.08 1.94 -0.41
C ALA A 533 -26.54 2.35 -0.74
N HIS A 534 -27.50 1.44 -0.54
CA HIS A 534 -28.91 1.73 -0.74
C HIS A 534 -29.43 2.80 0.23
N GLU A 535 -29.10 2.69 1.52
CA GLU A 535 -29.51 3.69 2.53
C GLU A 535 -28.91 5.07 2.25
N VAL A 536 -27.63 5.11 1.83
CA VAL A 536 -26.96 6.35 1.42
C VAL A 536 -27.64 6.96 0.19
N VAL A 537 -27.89 6.19 -0.87
CA VAL A 537 -28.53 6.70 -2.10
C VAL A 537 -29.98 7.13 -1.83
N ALA A 538 -30.72 6.41 -0.98
CA ALA A 538 -32.05 6.84 -0.54
C ALA A 538 -31.99 8.20 0.16
N SER A 539 -31.03 8.39 1.08
CA SER A 539 -30.79 9.66 1.74
C SER A 539 -30.40 10.79 0.75
N ILE A 540 -29.60 10.49 -0.28
CA ILE A 540 -29.26 11.46 -1.34
C ILE A 540 -30.50 11.85 -2.13
N ALA A 541 -31.33 10.87 -2.51
CA ALA A 541 -32.56 11.12 -3.27
C ALA A 541 -33.55 11.99 -2.48
N GLU A 542 -33.74 11.69 -1.19
CA GLU A 542 -34.56 12.51 -0.28
C GLU A 542 -34.03 13.95 -0.17
N ALA A 543 -32.72 14.12 0.06
CA ALA A 543 -32.09 15.42 0.14
C ALA A 543 -32.15 16.20 -1.18
N CYS A 544 -32.08 15.51 -2.32
CA CYS A 544 -32.26 16.10 -3.64
C CYS A 544 -33.68 16.62 -3.83
N ILE A 545 -34.70 15.84 -3.45
CA ILE A 545 -36.11 16.25 -3.48
C ILE A 545 -36.34 17.47 -2.56
N GLU A 546 -35.75 17.45 -1.37
CA GLU A 546 -35.86 18.58 -0.44
C GLU A 546 -35.21 19.85 -1.01
N SER A 547 -34.01 19.72 -1.58
CA SER A 547 -33.26 20.82 -2.21
C SER A 547 -33.82 21.25 -3.57
N GLY A 548 -34.77 20.50 -4.13
CA GLY A 548 -35.32 20.75 -5.45
C GLY A 548 -34.35 20.44 -6.58
N CYS A 549 -33.40 19.52 -6.45
CA CYS A 549 -32.54 19.08 -7.56
C CYS A 549 -32.84 17.63 -7.97
N SER A 550 -32.46 17.27 -9.19
CA SER A 550 -32.57 15.89 -9.68
C SER A 550 -31.27 15.15 -9.46
N LEU A 551 -31.33 13.98 -8.85
CA LEU A 551 -30.25 13.00 -8.91
C LEU A 551 -30.26 12.41 -10.32
N VAL A 552 -29.31 12.82 -11.16
CA VAL A 552 -29.33 12.51 -12.60
C VAL A 552 -28.36 11.40 -12.99
N GLY A 553 -27.54 10.95 -12.05
CA GLY A 553 -26.55 9.89 -12.23
C GLY A 553 -25.51 9.96 -11.13
N GLY A 554 -24.51 9.11 -11.21
CA GLY A 554 -23.43 9.03 -10.25
C GLY A 554 -22.54 7.84 -10.61
N GLU A 555 -21.43 7.72 -9.92
CA GLU A 555 -20.52 6.58 -10.04
C GLU A 555 -20.51 5.83 -8.71
N THR A 556 -20.80 4.53 -8.76
CA THR A 556 -20.59 3.61 -7.64
C THR A 556 -19.41 2.71 -7.98
N ALA A 557 -18.25 3.03 -7.41
CA ALA A 557 -17.01 2.32 -7.68
C ALA A 557 -16.62 1.42 -6.50
N GLU A 558 -16.29 0.17 -6.80
CA GLU A 558 -15.56 -0.68 -5.87
C GLU A 558 -14.07 -0.52 -6.25
N MET A 559 -13.24 -0.02 -5.32
CA MET A 559 -11.81 0.27 -5.52
C MET A 559 -10.93 -0.48 -4.50
N PRO A 560 -11.00 -1.82 -4.51
CA PRO A 560 -10.17 -2.69 -3.68
C PRO A 560 -8.67 -2.46 -3.96
N GLY A 561 -7.88 -2.34 -2.89
CA GLY A 561 -6.46 -2.02 -2.96
C GLY A 561 -6.14 -0.52 -2.90
N VAL A 562 -7.11 0.36 -3.17
CA VAL A 562 -7.07 1.79 -2.79
C VAL A 562 -7.72 1.99 -1.43
N TYR A 563 -8.90 1.41 -1.22
CA TYR A 563 -9.60 1.36 0.06
C TYR A 563 -9.56 -0.06 0.63
N SER A 564 -9.49 -0.18 1.97
CA SER A 564 -9.66 -1.48 2.63
C SER A 564 -11.10 -1.98 2.47
N PRO A 565 -11.38 -3.30 2.60
CA PRO A 565 -12.73 -3.83 2.34
C PRO A 565 -13.87 -3.20 3.16
N SER A 566 -13.58 -2.63 4.33
CA SER A 566 -14.58 -1.92 5.14
C SER A 566 -14.67 -0.41 4.84
N GLN A 567 -13.61 0.16 4.26
CA GLN A 567 -13.52 1.58 3.96
C GLN A 567 -14.34 1.96 2.73
N TRP A 568 -14.84 3.19 2.76
CA TRP A 568 -15.60 3.81 1.70
C TRP A 568 -15.46 5.33 1.81
N ASP A 569 -15.84 6.04 0.77
CA ASP A 569 -15.90 7.49 0.73
C ASP A 569 -17.08 7.94 -0.14
N LEU A 570 -17.54 9.16 0.08
CA LEU A 570 -18.68 9.75 -0.61
C LEU A 570 -18.40 11.22 -0.91
N ALA A 571 -18.43 11.53 -2.20
CA ALA A 571 -18.44 12.89 -2.73
C ALA A 571 -19.65 13.11 -3.62
N GLY A 572 -20.00 14.38 -3.85
CA GLY A 572 -21.10 14.76 -4.71
C GLY A 572 -20.79 16.04 -5.47
N CYS A 573 -21.43 16.21 -6.61
CA CYS A 573 -21.31 17.37 -7.46
C CYS A 573 -22.70 17.88 -7.84
N VAL A 574 -22.97 19.14 -7.53
CA VAL A 574 -24.20 19.83 -7.91
C VAL A 574 -23.95 20.71 -9.14
N VAL A 575 -24.91 20.69 -10.05
CA VAL A 575 -25.06 21.67 -11.13
C VAL A 575 -26.28 22.52 -10.81
N ALA A 576 -26.04 23.80 -10.57
CA ALA A 576 -27.05 24.81 -10.31
C ALA A 576 -27.12 25.81 -11.46
N VAL A 577 -28.27 26.48 -11.57
CA VAL A 577 -28.54 27.46 -12.61
C VAL A 577 -28.84 28.80 -11.98
N ARG A 578 -28.29 29.85 -12.58
CA ARG A 578 -28.56 31.24 -12.22
C ARG A 578 -29.12 31.97 -13.43
N GLU A 579 -30.28 32.60 -13.27
CA GLU A 579 -30.80 33.53 -14.27
C GLU A 579 -29.99 34.84 -14.28
N PRO A 580 -29.74 35.45 -15.46
CA PRO A 580 -29.03 36.72 -15.55
C PRO A 580 -29.70 37.85 -14.76
N THR A 581 -31.01 37.76 -14.56
CA THR A 581 -31.84 38.72 -13.82
C THR A 581 -31.70 38.61 -12.30
N TRP A 582 -31.19 37.50 -11.77
CA TRP A 582 -30.96 37.34 -10.33
C TRP A 582 -29.71 38.09 -9.90
N PRO A 583 -29.53 38.43 -8.61
CA PRO A 583 -28.29 39.01 -8.13
C PRO A 583 -27.07 38.09 -8.35
N MET A 584 -25.87 38.67 -8.44
CA MET A 584 -24.62 37.91 -8.40
C MET A 584 -23.99 38.10 -7.02
N LEU A 585 -23.63 36.98 -6.38
CA LEU A 585 -23.05 36.96 -5.05
C LEU A 585 -21.64 36.32 -5.09
N PRO A 586 -20.71 36.77 -4.23
CA PRO A 586 -20.87 37.90 -3.31
C PRO A 586 -20.88 39.25 -4.05
N ASN A 587 -21.76 40.17 -3.64
CA ASN A 587 -21.76 41.54 -4.12
C ASN A 587 -20.86 42.41 -3.22
N SER A 588 -19.58 42.05 -3.14
CA SER A 588 -18.63 42.63 -2.17
C SER A 588 -18.47 44.15 -2.29
N LYS A 589 -18.73 44.73 -3.46
CA LYS A 589 -18.67 46.19 -3.69
C LYS A 589 -19.83 46.95 -3.06
N SER A 590 -20.95 46.28 -2.79
CA SER A 590 -22.13 46.88 -2.15
C SER A 590 -22.09 46.81 -0.62
N LEU A 591 -21.10 46.11 -0.06
CA LEU A 591 -20.90 46.03 1.37
C LEU A 591 -20.41 47.36 1.91
N GLN A 592 -20.91 47.72 3.09
CA GLN A 592 -20.52 48.92 3.80
C GLN A 592 -20.44 48.66 5.31
N GLU A 593 -19.72 49.53 6.01
CA GLU A 593 -19.70 49.54 7.47
C GLU A 593 -21.14 49.63 8.03
N GLY A 594 -21.46 48.77 9.00
CA GLY A 594 -22.78 48.67 9.61
C GLY A 594 -23.74 47.66 8.96
N ASP A 595 -23.38 47.05 7.83
CA ASP A 595 -24.13 45.89 7.32
C ASP A 595 -24.13 44.74 8.35
N CYS A 596 -25.24 44.02 8.46
CA CYS A 596 -25.45 43.01 9.50
C CYS A 596 -25.02 41.61 9.03
N LEU A 597 -24.49 40.82 9.96
CA LEU A 597 -24.27 39.39 9.77
C LEU A 597 -25.40 38.62 10.45
N ILE A 598 -26.18 37.88 9.68
CA ILE A 598 -27.22 36.97 10.17
C ILE A 598 -26.70 35.54 10.06
N GLY A 599 -26.49 34.87 11.18
CA GLY A 599 -26.13 33.45 11.25
C GLY A 599 -27.36 32.57 11.40
N ILE A 600 -27.52 31.58 10.54
CA ILE A 600 -28.59 30.57 10.60
C ILE A 600 -28.05 29.33 11.29
N ALA A 601 -28.82 28.79 12.24
CA ALA A 601 -28.42 27.68 13.10
C ALA A 601 -28.13 26.40 12.31
N SER A 602 -27.06 25.70 12.65
CA SER A 602 -26.78 24.33 12.18
C SER A 602 -27.54 23.28 13.00
N SER A 603 -27.68 22.09 12.43
CA SER A 603 -28.24 20.90 13.11
C SER A 603 -27.27 20.24 14.09
N GLY A 604 -25.96 20.52 13.97
CA GLY A 604 -24.90 19.93 14.78
C GLY A 604 -23.53 20.18 14.13
N VAL A 605 -22.61 19.24 14.32
CA VAL A 605 -21.32 19.25 13.59
C VAL A 605 -21.59 18.85 12.14
N HIS A 606 -21.32 19.74 11.20
CA HIS A 606 -21.39 19.41 9.76
C HIS A 606 -20.18 18.54 9.36
N SER A 607 -20.23 17.93 8.17
CA SER A 607 -19.26 16.95 7.64
C SER A 607 -17.77 17.27 7.90
N ASN A 608 -17.38 18.55 7.83
CA ASN A 608 -16.01 18.98 8.09
C ASN A 608 -15.68 19.11 9.59
N GLY A 609 -14.46 18.71 9.98
CA GLY A 609 -13.98 18.77 11.37
C GLY A 609 -14.08 17.45 12.15
N PHE A 610 -14.71 16.42 11.58
CA PHE A 610 -14.88 15.12 12.24
C PHE A 610 -13.56 14.41 12.57
N SER A 611 -12.46 14.70 11.88
CA SER A 611 -11.15 14.13 12.25
C SER A 611 -10.68 14.61 13.63
N LEU A 612 -10.96 15.89 13.97
CA LEU A 612 -10.68 16.42 15.31
C LEU A 612 -11.67 15.86 16.34
N VAL A 613 -12.96 15.74 16.00
CA VAL A 613 -13.95 15.08 16.86
C VAL A 613 -13.48 13.68 17.22
N ARG A 614 -13.12 12.86 16.23
CA ARG A 614 -12.65 11.48 16.45
C ARG A 614 -11.44 11.43 17.36
N LYS A 615 -10.48 12.33 17.16
CA LYS A 615 -9.29 12.45 18.00
C LYS A 615 -9.64 12.81 19.45
N ILE A 616 -10.59 13.71 19.68
CA ILE A 616 -11.08 14.06 21.03
C ILE A 616 -11.70 12.83 21.71
N PHE A 617 -12.52 12.04 21.00
CA PHE A 617 -13.12 10.82 21.56
C PHE A 617 -12.07 9.76 21.87
N GLU A 618 -11.15 9.49 20.96
CA GLU A 618 -10.02 8.55 21.16
C GLU A 618 -9.14 8.99 22.34
N MET A 619 -8.83 10.28 22.42
CA MET A 619 -8.09 10.89 23.52
C MET A 619 -8.84 10.93 24.84
N ASN A 620 -10.12 10.59 24.90
CA ASN A 620 -10.85 10.47 26.15
C ASN A 620 -11.29 9.02 26.43
N GLY A 621 -11.10 8.10 25.48
CA GLY A 621 -11.50 6.70 25.62
C GLY A 621 -13.01 6.51 25.69
N ILE A 622 -13.77 7.45 25.12
CA ILE A 622 -15.23 7.48 25.16
C ILE A 622 -15.78 6.81 23.91
N SER A 623 -16.73 5.90 24.08
CA SER A 623 -17.42 5.22 22.99
C SER A 623 -18.54 6.10 22.42
N TYR A 624 -18.70 6.11 21.10
CA TYR A 624 -19.82 6.79 20.44
C TYR A 624 -21.19 6.23 20.86
N LYS A 625 -21.24 5.01 21.38
CA LYS A 625 -22.49 4.37 21.86
C LYS A 625 -22.90 4.83 23.27
N GLU A 626 -22.03 5.56 23.97
CA GLU A 626 -22.36 6.13 25.28
C GLU A 626 -23.39 7.25 25.14
N LYS A 627 -24.24 7.40 26.16
CA LYS A 627 -25.27 8.44 26.22
C LYS A 627 -24.63 9.81 26.45
N THR A 628 -25.17 10.84 25.82
CA THR A 628 -24.68 12.20 26.04
C THR A 628 -25.02 12.65 27.48
N PRO A 629 -24.14 13.42 28.15
CA PRO A 629 -24.41 13.93 29.49
C PRO A 629 -25.62 14.88 29.58
N TRP A 630 -25.96 15.58 28.50
CA TRP A 630 -27.07 16.54 28.45
C TRP A 630 -28.38 15.93 27.95
N ASN A 631 -28.34 14.81 27.21
CA ASN A 631 -29.51 14.07 26.76
C ASN A 631 -29.27 12.57 26.88
N THR A 632 -29.82 11.97 27.94
CA THR A 632 -29.64 10.54 28.26
C THR A 632 -30.39 9.60 27.30
N GLU A 633 -31.29 10.12 26.46
CA GLU A 633 -31.98 9.32 25.44
C GLU A 633 -31.13 9.15 24.18
N LYS A 634 -30.23 10.10 23.88
CA LYS A 634 -29.35 10.06 22.71
C LYS A 634 -27.93 9.65 23.06
N SER A 635 -27.33 8.84 22.19
CA SER A 635 -25.89 8.56 22.22
C SER A 635 -25.08 9.66 21.55
N PHE A 636 -23.78 9.74 21.86
CA PHE A 636 -22.87 10.65 21.17
C PHE A 636 -22.85 10.42 19.65
N GLY A 637 -22.89 9.16 19.21
CA GLY A 637 -22.96 8.80 17.81
C GLY A 637 -24.22 9.34 17.13
N GLN A 638 -25.39 9.19 17.77
CA GLN A 638 -26.65 9.75 17.25
C GLN A 638 -26.64 11.29 17.19
N GLU A 639 -26.04 11.95 18.17
CA GLU A 639 -25.91 13.42 18.18
C GLU A 639 -24.97 13.90 17.06
N LEU A 640 -23.85 13.20 16.86
CA LEU A 640 -22.86 13.51 15.82
C LEU A 640 -23.35 13.15 14.41
N LEU A 641 -24.24 12.18 14.25
CA LEU A 641 -24.83 11.80 12.98
C LEU A 641 -26.04 12.66 12.57
N ALA A 642 -26.35 13.73 13.30
CA ALA A 642 -27.33 14.72 12.88
C ALA A 642 -27.02 15.20 11.44
N PRO A 643 -27.97 15.10 10.49
CA PRO A 643 -27.71 15.44 9.09
C PRO A 643 -27.41 16.93 8.89
N THR A 644 -26.52 17.28 7.96
CA THR A 644 -26.25 18.66 7.57
C THR A 644 -27.53 19.32 7.07
N ARG A 645 -27.82 20.53 7.57
CA ARG A 645 -29.05 21.25 7.27
C ARG A 645 -29.06 21.79 5.84
N LEU A 646 -30.20 21.65 5.15
CA LEU A 646 -30.41 22.13 3.78
C LEU A 646 -31.09 23.52 3.80
N TYR A 647 -30.41 24.55 3.30
CA TYR A 647 -30.93 25.94 3.39
C TYR A 647 -31.60 26.44 2.10
N VAL A 648 -31.70 25.60 1.06
CA VAL A 648 -32.16 26.01 -0.27
C VAL A 648 -33.55 26.66 -0.22
N ARG A 649 -34.50 26.05 0.50
CA ARG A 649 -35.90 26.53 0.56
C ARG A 649 -36.04 27.85 1.32
N SER A 650 -35.27 28.03 2.39
CA SER A 650 -35.36 29.21 3.26
C SER A 650 -34.53 30.39 2.74
N VAL A 651 -33.36 30.12 2.14
CA VAL A 651 -32.41 31.16 1.74
C VAL A 651 -32.58 31.60 0.29
N LEU A 652 -32.78 30.69 -0.68
CA LEU A 652 -32.84 31.04 -2.10
C LEU A 652 -33.87 32.14 -2.44
N PRO A 653 -35.09 32.17 -1.85
CA PRO A 653 -36.05 33.26 -2.08
C PRO A 653 -35.52 34.64 -1.65
N LEU A 654 -34.76 34.70 -0.55
CA LEU A 654 -34.14 35.94 -0.06
C LEU A 654 -33.05 36.43 -1.00
N LEU A 655 -32.26 35.50 -1.56
CA LEU A 655 -31.22 35.81 -2.54
C LEU A 655 -31.83 36.37 -3.83
N LYS A 656 -32.85 35.67 -4.38
CA LYS A 656 -33.55 36.10 -5.60
C LYS A 656 -34.24 37.46 -5.45
N ALA A 657 -34.69 37.80 -4.24
CA ALA A 657 -35.29 39.10 -3.93
C ALA A 657 -34.25 40.24 -3.81
N GLY A 658 -32.95 39.96 -3.84
CA GLY A 658 -31.90 40.98 -3.73
C GLY A 658 -31.73 41.56 -2.33
N LEU A 659 -32.24 40.88 -1.29
CA LEU A 659 -32.14 41.34 0.09
C LEU A 659 -30.76 41.06 0.71
N VAL A 660 -30.03 40.08 0.15
CA VAL A 660 -28.75 39.60 0.64
C VAL A 660 -27.61 40.11 -0.26
N LYS A 661 -26.55 40.66 0.36
CA LYS A 661 -25.34 41.16 -0.31
C LYS A 661 -24.23 40.11 -0.41
N GLY A 662 -24.26 39.10 0.47
CA GLY A 662 -23.32 37.99 0.44
C GLY A 662 -23.78 36.84 1.31
N CYS A 663 -23.28 35.64 1.01
CA CYS A 663 -23.73 34.40 1.62
C CYS A 663 -22.52 33.48 1.78
N ALA A 664 -22.40 32.84 2.93
CA ALA A 664 -21.31 31.91 3.24
C ALA A 664 -21.85 30.68 3.97
N HIS A 665 -21.68 29.52 3.36
CA HIS A 665 -21.93 28.23 4.01
C HIS A 665 -20.77 27.92 4.97
N ILE A 666 -21.10 27.60 6.22
CA ILE A 666 -20.11 27.41 7.28
C ILE A 666 -19.85 25.91 7.48
N THR A 667 -18.64 25.50 7.09
CA THR A 667 -18.20 24.11 7.13
C THR A 667 -16.82 23.99 7.79
N GLY A 668 -15.81 23.47 7.08
CA GLY A 668 -14.42 23.39 7.53
C GLY A 668 -13.76 24.76 7.43
N GLY A 669 -12.85 25.07 8.36
CA GLY A 669 -12.33 26.43 8.50
C GLY A 669 -13.26 27.38 9.28
N GLY A 670 -14.40 26.85 9.77
CA GLY A 670 -15.31 27.54 10.67
C GLY A 670 -15.83 28.86 10.13
N ILE A 671 -16.19 29.79 11.03
CA ILE A 671 -16.68 31.11 10.63
C ILE A 671 -15.54 31.93 9.98
N GLU A 672 -14.31 31.75 10.48
CA GLU A 672 -13.16 32.59 10.09
C GLU A 672 -12.77 32.42 8.62
N GLU A 673 -12.70 31.20 8.10
CA GLU A 673 -12.25 30.97 6.72
C GLU A 673 -13.39 31.01 5.68
N ASN A 674 -14.63 30.77 6.12
CA ASN A 674 -15.77 30.74 5.21
C ASN A 674 -16.37 32.14 5.01
N ALA A 675 -16.58 32.91 6.08
CA ALA A 675 -17.23 34.21 5.97
C ALA A 675 -16.37 35.25 5.21
N ILE A 676 -15.03 35.17 5.31
CA ILE A 676 -14.12 36.09 4.59
C ILE A 676 -14.27 36.03 3.07
N ARG A 677 -14.77 34.91 2.52
CA ARG A 677 -14.94 34.72 1.07
C ARG A 677 -15.93 35.71 0.46
N VAL A 678 -16.77 36.33 1.28
CA VAL A 678 -17.72 37.36 0.89
C VAL A 678 -17.06 38.74 0.75
N LEU A 679 -15.96 39.00 1.46
CA LEU A 679 -15.27 40.28 1.42
C LEU A 679 -14.41 40.42 0.16
N TYR A 680 -14.20 41.67 -0.25
CA TYR A 680 -13.22 41.96 -1.29
C TYR A 680 -11.82 41.87 -0.70
N SER A 681 -10.97 40.99 -1.25
CA SER A 681 -9.63 40.68 -0.70
C SER A 681 -8.69 41.89 -0.62
N LYS A 682 -8.92 42.93 -1.43
CA LYS A 682 -8.18 44.21 -1.39
C LYS A 682 -8.96 45.35 -0.73
N GLY A 683 -10.08 45.06 -0.07
CA GLY A 683 -10.95 46.04 0.57
C GLY A 683 -10.44 46.50 1.95
N ASP A 684 -11.10 47.53 2.47
CA ASP A 684 -10.88 48.12 3.80
C ASP A 684 -11.94 47.70 4.83
N LEU A 685 -12.74 46.67 4.51
CA LEU A 685 -13.79 46.12 5.38
C LEU A 685 -13.33 44.82 6.04
N ALA A 686 -13.83 44.58 7.26
CA ALA A 686 -13.69 43.38 8.05
C ALA A 686 -15.06 43.01 8.65
N MET A 687 -15.16 41.84 9.29
CA MET A 687 -16.35 41.45 10.06
C MET A 687 -16.02 41.35 11.55
N GLU A 688 -16.88 41.92 12.37
CA GLU A 688 -16.87 41.73 13.82
C GLU A 688 -17.97 40.73 14.18
N VAL A 689 -17.59 39.61 14.81
CA VAL A 689 -18.50 38.52 15.20
C VAL A 689 -18.53 38.40 16.71
N ASP A 690 -19.71 38.53 17.31
CA ASP A 690 -19.89 38.36 18.75
C ASP A 690 -20.08 36.90 19.10
N ALA A 691 -19.04 36.27 19.67
CA ALA A 691 -19.08 34.85 20.03
C ALA A 691 -20.08 34.51 21.14
N SER A 692 -20.78 35.49 21.74
CA SER A 692 -21.83 35.28 22.74
C SER A 692 -23.26 35.39 22.19
N SER A 693 -23.44 35.79 20.93
CA SER A 693 -24.75 36.21 20.40
C SER A 693 -25.64 35.07 19.89
N TRP A 694 -25.17 33.83 19.92
CA TRP A 694 -25.96 32.65 19.59
C TRP A 694 -25.66 31.51 20.56
N GLU A 695 -26.66 30.67 20.77
CA GLU A 695 -26.56 29.48 21.60
C GLU A 695 -25.75 28.39 20.89
N LYS A 696 -24.73 27.86 21.56
CA LYS A 696 -23.90 26.75 21.02
C LYS A 696 -24.58 25.45 21.40
N PRO A 697 -24.85 24.55 20.43
CA PRO A 697 -25.29 23.19 20.75
C PRO A 697 -24.34 22.52 21.75
N GLU A 698 -24.90 21.75 22.70
CA GLU A 698 -24.15 21.19 23.83
C GLU A 698 -22.95 20.32 23.41
N ILE A 699 -23.01 19.70 22.24
CA ILE A 699 -21.88 18.96 21.67
C ILE A 699 -20.63 19.84 21.51
N PHE A 700 -20.76 21.11 21.14
CA PHE A 700 -19.61 22.01 21.00
C PHE A 700 -19.07 22.46 22.36
N ASN A 701 -19.94 22.70 23.35
CA ASN A 701 -19.52 22.96 24.73
C ASN A 701 -18.72 21.78 25.29
N TRP A 702 -19.19 20.56 25.02
CA TRP A 702 -18.52 19.34 25.44
C TRP A 702 -17.19 19.11 24.71
N LEU A 703 -17.16 19.27 23.38
CA LEU A 703 -15.92 19.16 22.60
C LEU A 703 -14.86 20.17 23.06
N SER A 704 -15.28 21.41 23.35
CA SER A 704 -14.41 22.44 23.91
C SER A 704 -13.89 22.08 25.31
N ALA A 705 -14.70 21.39 26.12
CA ALA A 705 -14.30 20.98 27.47
C ALA A 705 -13.33 19.78 27.47
N MET A 706 -13.62 18.77 26.64
CA MET A 706 -12.89 17.49 26.61
C MET A 706 -11.64 17.51 25.71
N GLY A 707 -11.60 18.39 24.70
CA GLY A 707 -10.44 18.53 23.81
C GLY A 707 -9.38 19.49 24.36
N PRO A 708 -8.10 19.32 23.99
CA PRO A 708 -7.07 20.34 24.20
C PRO A 708 -7.16 21.45 23.14
N VAL A 709 -8.39 21.87 22.80
CA VAL A 709 -8.69 22.82 21.73
C VAL A 709 -9.07 24.14 22.40
N ASN A 710 -8.31 25.20 22.15
CA ASN A 710 -8.67 26.53 22.66
C ASN A 710 -9.86 27.10 21.88
N VAL A 711 -10.46 28.17 22.41
CA VAL A 711 -11.66 28.80 21.82
C VAL A 711 -11.42 29.21 20.37
N ASP A 712 -10.26 29.82 20.07
CA ASP A 712 -9.88 30.20 18.70
C ASP A 712 -9.88 29.00 17.75
N ALA A 713 -9.27 27.89 18.15
CA ALA A 713 -9.23 26.69 17.33
C ALA A 713 -10.62 26.06 17.15
N MET A 714 -11.52 26.16 18.14
CA MET A 714 -12.91 25.72 17.99
C MET A 714 -13.63 26.51 16.89
N LEU A 715 -13.58 27.85 16.96
CA LEU A 715 -14.25 28.76 16.02
C LEU A 715 -13.65 28.73 14.60
N ARG A 716 -12.38 28.34 14.49
CA ARG A 716 -11.68 28.10 13.21
C ARG A 716 -11.91 26.73 12.62
N THR A 717 -12.27 25.73 13.43
CA THR A 717 -12.40 24.35 12.93
C THR A 717 -13.85 24.01 12.64
N PHE A 718 -14.75 24.42 13.52
CA PHE A 718 -16.14 24.00 13.52
C PHE A 718 -17.09 25.15 13.18
N ASN A 719 -18.29 24.77 12.77
CA ASN A 719 -19.40 25.70 12.55
C ASN A 719 -19.95 26.30 13.87
N CYS A 720 -19.64 25.66 15.01
CA CYS A 720 -20.03 26.07 16.36
C CYS A 720 -21.50 26.44 16.53
N GLY A 721 -22.41 25.80 15.78
CA GLY A 721 -23.85 26.05 15.84
C GLY A 721 -24.40 26.96 14.75
N ILE A 722 -23.57 27.53 13.88
CA ILE A 722 -24.00 28.37 12.74
C ILE A 722 -23.66 27.66 11.43
N GLY A 723 -24.66 27.28 10.63
CA GLY A 723 -24.44 26.59 9.37
C GLY A 723 -24.39 27.50 8.14
N MET A 724 -24.97 28.70 8.20
CA MET A 724 -24.98 29.65 7.07
C MET A 724 -24.90 31.08 7.61
N ILE A 725 -24.15 31.97 6.94
CA ILE A 725 -24.10 33.40 7.25
C ILE A 725 -24.59 34.20 6.05
N LEU A 726 -25.54 35.11 6.29
CA LEU A 726 -26.02 36.08 5.33
C LEU A 726 -25.50 37.48 5.71
N LEU A 727 -24.87 38.16 4.76
CA LEU A 727 -24.51 39.57 4.88
C LEU A 727 -25.59 40.42 4.23
N VAL A 728 -26.16 41.33 5.01
CA VAL A 728 -27.39 42.04 4.63
C VAL A 728 -27.28 43.52 4.97
N ALA A 729 -27.99 44.37 4.23
CA ALA A 729 -28.13 45.77 4.62
C ALA A 729 -28.84 45.84 5.98
N ALA A 730 -28.40 46.75 6.86
CA ALA A 730 -29.00 46.92 8.18
C ALA A 730 -30.53 47.12 8.13
N CYS A 731 -31.04 47.80 7.10
CA CYS A 731 -32.48 48.03 6.90
C CYS A 731 -33.29 46.79 6.50
N HIS A 732 -32.65 45.72 6.02
CA HIS A 732 -33.32 44.46 5.65
C HIS A 732 -33.18 43.38 6.73
N ALA A 733 -32.42 43.63 7.80
CA ALA A 733 -32.12 42.61 8.80
C ALA A 733 -33.39 42.06 9.48
N GLU A 734 -34.30 42.94 9.90
CA GLU A 734 -35.56 42.54 10.56
C GLU A 734 -36.48 41.73 9.62
N GLU A 735 -36.69 42.21 8.39
CA GLU A 735 -37.48 41.50 7.37
C GLU A 735 -36.91 40.10 7.08
N ILE A 736 -35.59 39.97 6.98
CA ILE A 736 -34.94 38.68 6.72
C ILE A 736 -35.12 37.74 7.91
N MET A 737 -34.96 38.23 9.14
CA MET A 737 -35.18 37.43 10.35
C MET A 737 -36.62 36.92 10.42
N GLU A 738 -37.62 37.75 10.15
CA GLU A 738 -39.03 37.34 10.10
C GLU A 738 -39.30 36.28 9.04
N ARG A 739 -38.73 36.43 7.83
CA ARG A 739 -38.90 35.45 6.75
C ARG A 739 -38.22 34.12 7.06
N LEU A 740 -37.06 34.15 7.71
CA LEU A 740 -36.36 32.95 8.20
C LEU A 740 -37.20 32.25 9.28
N GLU A 741 -37.76 33.00 10.23
CA GLU A 741 -38.66 32.45 11.25
C GLU A 741 -39.92 31.82 10.63
N GLN A 742 -40.54 32.47 9.64
CA GLN A 742 -41.68 31.93 8.87
C GLN A 742 -41.31 30.63 8.14
N ALA A 743 -40.06 30.52 7.68
CA ALA A 743 -39.50 29.30 7.10
C ALA A 743 -39.06 28.26 8.16
N LYS A 744 -39.30 28.52 9.45
CA LYS A 744 -38.91 27.68 10.60
C LYS A 744 -37.39 27.51 10.75
N GLU A 745 -36.64 28.55 10.40
CA GLU A 745 -35.22 28.65 10.66
C GLU A 745 -34.96 29.38 11.97
N HIS A 746 -34.01 28.88 12.76
CA HIS A 746 -33.46 29.63 13.88
C HIS A 746 -32.29 30.47 13.38
N ALA A 747 -32.39 31.79 13.50
CA ALA A 747 -31.37 32.72 13.05
C ALA A 747 -30.99 33.70 14.16
N TYR A 748 -29.78 34.24 14.06
CA TYR A 748 -29.17 35.14 15.04
C TYR A 748 -28.50 36.31 14.33
N CYS A 749 -28.61 37.51 14.87
CA CYS A 749 -27.72 38.59 14.51
C CYS A 749 -26.38 38.35 15.21
N ILE A 750 -25.38 37.90 14.45
CA ILE A 750 -24.09 37.45 15.01
C ILE A 750 -22.99 38.50 14.96
N GLY A 751 -23.22 39.60 14.27
CA GLY A 751 -22.18 40.59 14.08
C GLY A 751 -22.52 41.64 13.04
N LYS A 752 -21.49 42.39 12.64
CA LYS A 752 -21.59 43.46 11.66
C LYS A 752 -20.31 43.62 10.85
N VAL A 753 -20.43 44.24 9.69
CA VAL A 753 -19.30 44.68 8.88
C VAL A 753 -18.72 45.97 9.49
N VAL A 754 -17.41 46.01 9.66
CA VAL A 754 -16.66 47.12 10.25
C VAL A 754 -15.50 47.53 9.34
N LYS A 755 -14.85 48.67 9.61
CA LYS A 755 -13.57 48.99 8.97
C LYS A 755 -12.47 48.08 9.48
N ARG A 756 -11.63 47.60 8.56
CA ARG A 756 -10.49 46.74 8.86
C ARG A 756 -9.39 47.51 9.59
N ILE A 757 -8.98 47.01 10.74
CA ILE A 757 -7.85 47.52 11.53
C ILE A 757 -6.79 46.43 11.61
N GLY A 758 -5.62 46.66 11.00
CA GLY A 758 -4.57 45.65 10.89
C GLY A 758 -4.81 44.63 9.78
N ASP A 759 -4.22 43.44 9.92
CA ASP A 759 -4.20 42.41 8.87
C ASP A 759 -5.36 41.41 8.95
N SER A 760 -6.16 41.42 10.02
CA SER A 760 -7.27 40.46 10.18
C SER A 760 -8.55 40.91 9.47
N PHE A 761 -9.18 39.99 8.73
CA PHE A 761 -10.48 40.21 8.09
C PHE A 761 -11.67 39.88 8.98
N ILE A 762 -11.46 39.13 10.06
CA ILE A 762 -12.49 38.78 11.04
C ILE A 762 -11.94 39.01 12.45
N ALA A 763 -12.75 39.63 13.30
CA ALA A 763 -12.47 39.81 14.71
C ALA A 763 -13.60 39.18 15.53
N PHE A 764 -13.26 38.25 16.41
CA PHE A 764 -14.20 37.69 17.38
C PHE A 764 -14.18 38.51 18.67
N THR A 765 -15.36 38.89 19.16
CA THR A 765 -15.54 39.51 20.48
C THR A 765 -16.15 38.50 21.45
N ASN A 766 -16.01 38.75 22.76
CA ASN A 766 -16.60 37.92 23.83
C ASN A 766 -16.20 36.43 23.80
N MET A 767 -15.00 36.10 23.30
CA MET A 767 -14.53 34.71 23.20
C MET A 767 -14.49 33.95 24.54
N GLY A 768 -14.26 34.63 25.66
CA GLY A 768 -14.29 34.01 26.99
C GLY A 768 -15.65 33.43 27.39
N CYS A 769 -16.72 33.83 26.70
CA CYS A 769 -18.10 33.36 26.90
C CYS A 769 -18.59 32.48 25.74
N ALA A 770 -17.72 32.10 24.80
CA ALA A 770 -18.12 31.38 23.60
C ALA A 770 -18.63 29.96 23.87
N PHE A 771 -18.10 29.30 24.90
CA PHE A 771 -18.46 27.92 25.28
C PHE A 771 -18.65 27.81 26.80
N ASP A 772 -19.74 27.18 27.24
CA ASP A 772 -19.95 26.84 28.65
C ASP A 772 -19.33 25.46 28.96
N THR A 773 -18.05 25.46 29.32
CA THR A 773 -17.33 24.22 29.68
C THR A 773 -17.52 23.83 31.15
N SER A 774 -18.19 24.65 31.95
CA SER A 774 -18.26 24.48 33.41
C SER A 774 -19.01 23.21 33.84
N ARG A 775 -19.92 22.74 32.97
CA ARG A 775 -20.75 21.55 33.17
C ARG A 775 -19.99 20.23 32.96
N TYR A 776 -18.81 20.29 32.34
CA TYR A 776 -18.07 19.10 31.91
C TYR A 776 -16.69 19.05 32.58
N THR A 777 -16.55 18.21 33.59
CA THR A 777 -15.28 17.99 34.29
C THR A 777 -14.29 17.26 33.37
N ARG A 778 -13.14 17.87 33.06
CA ARG A 778 -12.04 17.17 32.38
C ARG A 778 -11.66 15.91 33.18
N ILE A 779 -11.73 14.75 32.54
CA ILE A 779 -11.20 13.51 33.13
C ILE A 779 -9.67 13.70 33.24
N SER A 780 -9.19 13.99 34.45
CA SER A 780 -7.76 14.07 34.74
C SER A 780 -7.15 12.68 34.54
N ARG A 781 -6.55 12.43 33.38
CA ARG A 781 -5.82 11.19 33.11
C ARG A 781 -4.70 11.04 34.14
N PRO A 782 -4.56 9.87 34.80
CA PRO A 782 -3.42 9.61 35.66
C PRO A 782 -2.14 9.67 34.82
N LYS A 783 -1.20 10.53 35.20
CA LYS A 783 0.12 10.64 34.57
C LYS A 783 1.16 9.91 35.42
N VAL A 784 2.14 9.31 34.76
CA VAL A 784 3.33 8.76 35.43
C VAL A 784 4.23 9.92 35.84
N LYS A 785 4.53 10.02 37.14
CA LYS A 785 5.45 11.06 37.65
C LYS A 785 6.88 10.67 37.34
N VAL A 786 7.59 11.52 36.60
CA VAL A 786 8.95 11.28 36.11
C VAL A 786 9.95 12.16 36.86
N GLY A 787 11.04 11.55 37.32
CA GLY A 787 12.23 12.23 37.81
C GLY A 787 13.34 12.18 36.75
N ILE A 788 14.08 13.25 36.56
CA ILE A 788 15.22 13.28 35.61
C ILE A 788 16.51 13.53 36.39
N ILE A 789 17.59 12.80 36.06
CA ILE A 789 18.94 13.06 36.59
C ILE A 789 19.86 13.54 35.45
N ILE A 790 20.61 14.62 35.70
CA ILE A 790 21.52 15.25 34.71
C ILE A 790 22.91 15.59 35.30
N SER A 791 23.94 15.65 34.45
CA SER A 791 25.28 16.15 34.84
C SER A 791 25.76 17.39 34.07
N GLY A 792 24.99 17.91 33.10
CA GLY A 792 25.48 18.92 32.15
C GLY A 792 24.41 19.90 31.65
N THR A 793 24.46 20.20 30.34
CA THR A 793 23.65 21.23 29.68
C THR A 793 22.15 20.92 29.62
N GLY A 794 21.78 19.64 29.70
CA GLY A 794 20.39 19.19 29.76
C GLY A 794 19.64 19.23 28.43
N SER A 795 20.32 19.10 27.28
CA SER A 795 19.66 19.08 25.95
C SER A 795 18.60 17.97 25.83
N ASN A 796 18.95 16.73 26.21
CA ASN A 796 18.02 15.61 26.29
C ASN A 796 16.91 15.83 27.34
N MET A 797 17.25 16.36 28.51
CA MET A 797 16.27 16.69 29.57
C MET A 797 15.22 17.70 29.07
N LYS A 798 15.64 18.74 28.34
CA LYS A 798 14.72 19.73 27.75
C LYS A 798 13.65 19.04 26.90
N LYS A 799 14.05 18.10 26.05
CA LYS A 799 13.13 17.36 25.17
C LYS A 799 12.19 16.44 25.94
N LEU A 800 12.65 15.83 27.03
CA LEU A 800 11.78 15.05 27.94
C LEU A 800 10.71 15.94 28.61
N ILE A 801 11.10 17.13 29.10
CA ILE A 801 10.17 18.08 29.72
C ILE A 801 9.13 18.57 28.70
N GLU A 802 9.58 19.03 27.52
CA GLU A 802 8.70 19.47 26.43
C GLU A 802 7.67 18.39 26.06
N SER A 803 8.12 17.14 25.89
CA SER A 803 7.23 16.00 25.62
C SER A 803 6.21 15.76 26.74
N SER A 804 6.62 15.91 28.01
CA SER A 804 5.72 15.71 29.15
C SER A 804 4.61 16.76 29.27
N GLN A 805 4.83 17.94 28.68
CA GLN A 805 3.90 19.08 28.69
C GLN A 805 2.90 19.03 27.54
N LEU A 806 3.06 18.11 26.58
CA LEU A 806 2.09 17.91 25.51
C LEU A 806 0.72 17.45 26.07
N PRO A 807 -0.41 17.92 25.51
CA PRO A 807 -1.74 17.59 26.03
C PRO A 807 -2.07 16.08 26.07
N GLY A 808 -1.44 15.27 25.22
CA GLY A 808 -1.59 13.81 25.18
C GLY A 808 -0.56 13.01 25.99
N SER A 809 0.32 13.69 26.75
CA SER A 809 1.40 13.02 27.47
C SER A 809 0.91 12.04 28.54
N TYR A 810 1.50 10.85 28.57
CA TYR A 810 1.30 9.85 29.62
C TYR A 810 2.13 10.12 30.89
N CYS A 811 3.02 11.12 30.84
CA CYS A 811 3.91 11.45 31.94
C CYS A 811 3.87 12.92 32.33
N GLU A 812 4.32 13.18 33.55
CA GLU A 812 4.52 14.51 34.13
C GLU A 812 5.93 14.52 34.73
N VAL A 813 6.82 15.40 34.26
CA VAL A 813 8.12 15.57 34.88
C VAL A 813 7.97 16.43 36.13
N VAL A 814 8.26 15.86 37.30
CA VAL A 814 8.01 16.49 38.60
C VAL A 814 9.27 16.95 39.33
N LEU A 815 10.45 16.42 38.97
CA LEU A 815 11.70 16.80 39.60
C LEU A 815 12.90 16.54 38.68
N VAL A 816 13.77 17.53 38.54
CA VAL A 816 15.09 17.39 37.90
C VAL A 816 16.18 17.50 38.96
N ILE A 817 17.05 16.51 39.05
CA ILE A 817 18.19 16.50 39.98
C ILE A 817 19.49 16.58 39.19
N SER A 818 20.40 17.46 39.61
CA SER A 818 21.79 17.42 39.13
C SER A 818 22.78 17.05 40.23
N ASN A 819 23.84 16.35 39.84
CA ASN A 819 24.99 16.08 40.68
C ASN A 819 26.05 17.19 40.70
N LYS A 820 25.82 18.30 39.97
CA LYS A 820 26.74 19.44 39.90
C LYS A 820 25.99 20.75 40.16
N PHE A 821 26.59 21.62 40.96
CA PHE A 821 26.08 22.97 41.17
C PHE A 821 26.26 23.83 39.91
N GLY A 822 25.33 24.76 39.67
CA GLY A 822 25.46 25.78 38.63
C GLY A 822 25.42 25.27 37.19
N VAL A 823 24.87 24.07 36.92
CA VAL A 823 24.72 23.59 35.55
C VAL A 823 23.55 24.24 34.83
N LYS A 824 23.76 24.60 33.55
CA LYS A 824 22.74 25.22 32.68
C LYS A 824 21.44 24.41 32.61
N GLY A 825 21.49 23.08 32.70
CA GLY A 825 20.30 22.25 32.66
C GLY A 825 19.29 22.53 33.78
N LEU A 826 19.75 22.92 34.99
CA LEU A 826 18.84 23.28 36.09
C LEU A 826 18.18 24.65 35.88
N GLU A 827 18.80 25.55 35.13
CA GLU A 827 18.18 26.83 34.76
C GLU A 827 17.07 26.59 33.73
N VAL A 828 17.36 25.80 32.69
CA VAL A 828 16.39 25.42 31.65
C VAL A 828 15.17 24.69 32.24
N ALA A 829 15.37 23.78 33.20
CA ALA A 829 14.26 23.10 33.86
C ALA A 829 13.35 24.07 34.65
N ARG A 830 13.94 25.06 35.33
CA ARG A 830 13.18 26.10 36.04
C ARG A 830 12.40 27.01 35.09
N GLU A 831 13.00 27.38 33.96
CA GLU A 831 12.33 28.14 32.90
C GLU A 831 11.12 27.40 32.31
N LEU A 832 11.20 26.07 32.24
CA LEU A 832 10.11 25.20 31.82
C LEU A 832 9.12 24.84 32.95
N GLY A 833 9.26 25.45 34.13
CA GLY A 833 8.33 25.28 35.26
C GLY A 833 8.47 23.98 36.04
N VAL A 834 9.61 23.28 35.95
CA VAL A 834 9.88 22.04 36.68
C VAL A 834 10.73 22.30 37.92
N GLU A 835 10.41 21.66 39.03
CA GLU A 835 11.18 21.76 40.26
C GLU A 835 12.59 21.15 40.09
N THR A 836 13.60 21.81 40.66
CA THR A 836 15.00 21.40 40.52
C THR A 836 15.68 21.24 41.86
N MET A 837 16.57 20.25 41.97
CA MET A 837 17.41 20.03 43.15
C MET A 837 18.86 19.75 42.73
N CYS A 838 19.82 20.17 43.55
CA CYS A 838 21.22 19.81 43.37
C CYS A 838 21.67 18.91 44.53
N ILE A 839 22.12 17.69 44.21
CA ILE A 839 22.65 16.74 45.18
C ILE A 839 24.07 16.41 44.74
N PRO A 840 25.09 17.14 45.25
CA PRO A 840 26.47 16.95 44.83
C PRO A 840 26.97 15.57 45.24
N HIS A 841 27.96 15.08 44.49
CA HIS A 841 28.61 13.82 44.78
C HIS A 841 29.37 13.86 46.13
N THR A 842 29.26 12.79 46.89
CA THR A 842 29.98 12.51 48.15
C THR A 842 30.99 11.38 47.94
N GLU A 843 32.05 11.33 48.75
CA GLU A 843 33.07 10.25 48.65
C GLU A 843 32.46 8.85 48.72
N ILE A 844 31.38 8.69 49.50
CA ILE A 844 30.56 7.48 49.54
C ILE A 844 29.40 7.66 48.55
N ARG A 845 29.34 6.81 47.53
CA ARG A 845 28.33 6.89 46.44
C ARG A 845 26.91 6.64 46.97
N GLU A 846 26.77 5.68 47.87
CA GLU A 846 25.52 5.23 48.46
C GLU A 846 24.81 6.37 49.22
N ASP A 847 25.55 7.28 49.84
CA ASP A 847 25.01 8.46 50.53
C ASP A 847 24.32 9.44 49.56
N GLY A 848 24.93 9.66 48.39
CA GLY A 848 24.37 10.52 47.34
C GLY A 848 23.11 9.92 46.73
N ASP A 849 23.17 8.65 46.36
CA ASP A 849 22.05 7.93 45.77
C ASP A 849 20.86 7.79 46.72
N SER A 850 21.11 7.58 48.03
CA SER A 850 20.07 7.56 49.06
C SER A 850 19.33 8.90 49.16
N LYS A 851 20.05 10.03 49.04
CA LYS A 851 19.43 11.37 49.01
C LYS A 851 18.59 11.59 47.75
N ILE A 852 19.07 11.14 46.59
CA ILE A 852 18.33 11.18 45.32
C ILE A 852 17.03 10.37 45.45
N SER A 853 17.12 9.15 45.97
CA SER A 853 15.95 8.28 46.16
C SER A 853 14.92 8.90 47.11
N LYS A 854 15.36 9.48 48.23
CA LYS A 854 14.48 10.21 49.17
C LYS A 854 13.76 11.38 48.49
N ALA A 855 14.46 12.17 47.68
CA ALA A 855 13.88 13.29 46.94
C ALA A 855 12.82 12.82 45.92
N PHE A 856 13.12 11.76 45.17
CA PHE A 856 12.17 11.18 44.22
C PHE A 856 10.94 10.57 44.90
N LYS A 857 11.10 9.88 46.03
CA LYS A 857 9.97 9.38 46.82
C LYS A 857 9.08 10.50 47.35
N ALA A 858 9.67 11.59 47.84
CA ALA A 858 8.90 12.75 48.33
C ALA A 858 8.02 13.38 47.24
N LYS A 859 8.42 13.25 45.97
CA LYS A 859 7.63 13.71 44.80
C LYS A 859 6.77 12.63 44.17
N ASN A 860 6.71 11.44 44.75
CA ASN A 860 6.00 10.28 44.22
C ASN A 860 6.45 9.90 42.80
N VAL A 861 7.75 10.04 42.49
CA VAL A 861 8.32 9.63 41.21
C VAL A 861 8.13 8.12 41.02
N GLN A 862 7.78 7.76 39.79
CA GLN A 862 7.47 6.40 39.36
C GLN A 862 8.43 5.91 38.28
N LEU A 863 8.98 6.81 37.46
CA LEU A 863 9.95 6.52 36.41
C LEU A 863 11.10 7.53 36.50
N ILE A 864 12.34 7.05 36.34
CA ILE A 864 13.57 7.85 36.38
C ILE A 864 14.21 7.84 35.00
N CYS A 865 14.52 9.03 34.46
CA CYS A 865 15.26 9.17 33.21
C CYS A 865 16.67 9.72 33.48
N LEU A 866 17.69 9.00 33.02
CA LEU A 866 19.07 9.47 33.03
C LEU A 866 19.35 10.20 31.72
N ALA A 867 19.46 11.54 31.79
CA ALA A 867 19.66 12.39 30.62
C ALA A 867 21.07 13.00 30.64
N GLY A 868 22.05 12.20 30.20
CA GLY A 868 23.47 12.58 30.26
C GLY A 868 24.01 12.61 31.70
N TYR A 869 23.67 11.57 32.47
CA TYR A 869 24.20 11.39 33.83
C TYR A 869 25.52 10.61 33.78
N MET A 870 26.63 11.29 34.01
CA MET A 870 27.98 10.76 33.75
C MET A 870 28.56 9.96 34.95
N ARG A 871 27.72 9.23 35.69
CA ARG A 871 28.11 8.49 36.91
C ARG A 871 27.35 7.17 37.00
N LEU A 872 28.01 6.16 37.56
CA LEU A 872 27.38 4.89 37.90
C LEU A 872 26.53 5.05 39.17
N LEU A 873 25.33 4.49 39.14
CA LEU A 873 24.46 4.35 40.31
C LEU A 873 24.93 3.17 41.18
N SER A 874 24.69 3.24 42.48
CA SER A 874 24.93 2.13 43.41
C SER A 874 23.96 0.98 43.17
N ALA A 875 24.41 -0.24 43.46
CA ALA A 875 23.58 -1.45 43.33
C ALA A 875 22.30 -1.37 44.20
N GLU A 876 22.38 -0.71 45.37
CA GLU A 876 21.20 -0.48 46.21
C GLU A 876 20.15 0.39 45.52
N PHE A 877 20.57 1.48 44.87
CA PHE A 877 19.67 2.36 44.12
C PHE A 877 19.03 1.66 42.92
N VAL A 878 19.82 0.90 42.15
CA VAL A 878 19.32 0.16 40.99
C VAL A 878 18.29 -0.89 41.41
N ARG A 879 18.54 -1.62 42.51
CA ARG A 879 17.57 -2.60 43.05
C ARG A 879 16.29 -1.93 43.54
N GLU A 880 16.40 -0.79 44.21
CA GLU A 880 15.24 -0.04 44.70
C GLU A 880 14.32 0.46 43.56
N TRP A 881 14.92 0.88 42.45
CA TRP A 881 14.23 1.41 41.28
C TRP A 881 14.24 0.45 40.09
N GLN A 882 14.34 -0.85 40.35
CA GLN A 882 14.41 -1.89 39.32
C GLN A 882 13.24 -1.76 38.33
N ASN A 883 13.54 -1.86 37.03
CA ASN A 883 12.60 -1.68 35.91
C ASN A 883 11.92 -0.29 35.85
N ARG A 884 12.47 0.71 36.56
CA ARG A 884 11.94 2.08 36.61
C ARG A 884 13.01 3.15 36.35
N ILE A 885 14.18 2.74 35.86
CA ILE A 885 15.25 3.64 35.43
C ILE A 885 15.52 3.38 33.96
N ILE A 886 15.46 4.43 33.14
CA ILE A 886 15.82 4.38 31.72
C ILE A 886 16.97 5.35 31.43
N ASN A 887 17.87 4.95 30.53
CA ASN A 887 19.03 5.73 30.12
C ASN A 887 19.10 5.81 28.60
N ILE A 888 19.61 6.93 28.09
CA ILE A 888 19.98 7.10 26.67
C ILE A 888 21.50 6.98 26.55
N HIS A 889 21.97 6.10 25.67
CA HIS A 889 23.38 5.84 25.42
C HIS A 889 23.76 6.15 23.96
N PRO A 890 24.86 6.88 23.68
CA PRO A 890 25.22 7.34 22.34
C PRO A 890 25.94 6.26 21.50
N SER A 891 25.41 5.03 21.49
CA SER A 891 25.76 3.98 20.54
C SER A 891 24.60 3.01 20.32
N LEU A 892 24.74 2.11 19.35
CA LEU A 892 23.85 0.96 19.18
C LEU A 892 24.32 -0.17 20.12
N LEU A 893 23.78 -0.22 21.33
CA LEU A 893 24.07 -1.29 22.28
C LEU A 893 23.72 -2.66 21.67
N PRO A 894 24.55 -3.71 21.90
CA PRO A 894 25.63 -3.78 22.89
C PRO A 894 26.99 -3.20 22.45
N SER A 895 27.11 -2.60 21.26
CA SER A 895 28.36 -2.04 20.75
C SER A 895 28.78 -0.76 21.50
N PHE A 896 30.09 -0.58 21.72
CA PHE A 896 30.69 0.63 22.30
C PHE A 896 30.03 1.07 23.62
N ARG A 897 30.14 0.26 24.68
CA ARG A 897 29.64 0.59 26.03
C ARG A 897 30.55 1.60 26.74
N GLY A 898 30.00 2.35 27.69
CA GLY A 898 30.77 3.27 28.53
C GLY A 898 30.95 4.67 27.95
N ALA A 899 31.72 5.50 28.66
CA ALA A 899 31.71 6.96 28.48
C ALA A 899 32.32 7.48 27.15
N HIS A 900 33.03 6.64 26.40
CA HIS A 900 33.76 7.03 25.19
C HIS A 900 33.18 6.44 23.90
N ALA A 901 31.92 6.01 23.93
CA ALA A 901 31.26 5.28 22.85
C ALA A 901 31.40 5.89 21.44
N VAL A 902 31.29 7.22 21.32
CA VAL A 902 31.42 7.93 20.03
C VAL A 902 32.87 7.86 19.50
N LYS A 903 33.84 8.05 20.40
CA LYS A 903 35.26 7.95 20.08
C LYS A 903 35.65 6.52 19.72
N ASP A 904 35.18 5.55 20.49
CA ASP A 904 35.44 4.13 20.25
C ASP A 904 34.86 3.68 18.90
N ALA A 905 33.69 4.20 18.51
CA ALA A 905 33.09 3.93 17.20
C ALA A 905 33.93 4.46 16.03
N LEU A 906 34.52 5.65 16.19
CA LEU A 906 35.42 6.23 15.19
C LEU A 906 36.75 5.49 15.12
N GLU A 907 37.37 5.18 16.26
CA GLU A 907 38.64 4.44 16.32
C GLU A 907 38.52 3.01 15.79
N PHE A 908 37.36 2.38 15.98
CA PHE A 908 37.05 1.07 15.39
C PHE A 908 36.84 1.11 13.87
N GLY A 909 36.57 2.30 13.30
CA GLY A 909 36.21 2.46 11.89
C GLY A 909 34.79 1.96 11.58
N ALA A 910 33.86 2.08 12.54
CA ALA A 910 32.46 1.73 12.32
C ALA A 910 31.85 2.57 11.19
N LYS A 911 31.01 1.97 10.35
CA LYS A 911 30.24 2.68 9.31
C LYS A 911 28.87 3.13 9.78
N ILE A 912 28.38 2.52 10.84
CA ILE A 912 27.06 2.78 11.44
C ILE A 912 27.23 2.82 12.95
N THR A 913 26.66 3.83 13.58
CA THR A 913 26.47 3.94 15.03
C THR A 913 25.05 4.45 15.30
N GLY A 914 24.77 5.03 16.47
CA GLY A 914 23.44 5.55 16.78
C GLY A 914 23.28 5.89 18.25
N CYS A 915 22.03 5.82 18.72
CA CYS A 915 21.72 5.88 20.14
C CYS A 915 20.74 4.78 20.56
N SER A 916 20.80 4.39 21.82
CA SER A 916 19.97 3.34 22.42
C SER A 916 19.32 3.84 23.70
N VAL A 917 18.01 3.65 23.84
CA VAL A 917 17.32 3.78 25.12
C VAL A 917 17.15 2.39 25.73
N HIS A 918 17.58 2.22 26.97
CA HIS A 918 17.50 0.94 27.67
C HIS A 918 17.13 1.12 29.15
N PHE A 919 16.66 0.04 29.78
CA PHE A 919 16.54 -0.02 31.23
C PHE A 919 17.92 -0.13 31.88
N VAL A 920 18.11 0.52 33.02
CA VAL A 920 19.37 0.43 33.79
C VAL A 920 19.32 -0.77 34.73
N ASP A 921 20.35 -1.61 34.68
CA ASP A 921 20.64 -2.71 35.61
C ASP A 921 21.99 -2.48 36.33
N GLU A 922 22.46 -3.47 37.11
CA GLU A 922 23.71 -3.33 37.89
C GLU A 922 24.95 -3.35 37.00
N GLU A 923 24.82 -3.82 35.75
CA GLU A 923 25.88 -3.84 34.76
C GLU A 923 25.84 -2.59 33.87
N VAL A 924 27.00 -2.11 33.44
CA VAL A 924 27.09 -0.89 32.63
C VAL A 924 26.55 -1.14 31.22
N ASP A 925 25.54 -0.36 30.82
CA ASP A 925 24.91 -0.36 29.49
C ASP A 925 24.48 -1.76 28.99
N HIS A 926 24.01 -2.61 29.92
CA HIS A 926 23.60 -3.99 29.64
C HIS A 926 22.09 -4.21 29.62
N GLY A 927 21.33 -3.42 30.39
CA GLY A 927 19.92 -3.70 30.59
C GLY A 927 19.06 -3.66 29.31
N LYS A 928 17.83 -4.19 29.45
CA LYS A 928 16.92 -4.46 28.32
C LYS A 928 16.68 -3.21 27.45
N LEU A 929 16.88 -3.38 26.14
CA LEU A 929 16.61 -2.35 25.14
C LEU A 929 15.12 -1.98 25.06
N ILE A 930 14.85 -0.68 24.92
CA ILE A 930 13.51 -0.10 24.76
C ILE A 930 13.31 0.39 23.33
N ALA A 931 14.31 1.10 22.79
CA ALA A 931 14.34 1.63 21.43
C ALA A 931 15.78 1.94 20.98
N GLN A 932 16.05 1.94 19.68
CA GLN A 932 17.33 2.32 19.09
C GLN A 932 17.11 3.13 17.81
N ALA A 933 18.06 4.02 17.48
CA ALA A 933 18.07 4.77 16.23
C ALA A 933 19.50 4.82 15.66
N ALA A 934 19.65 4.45 14.39
CA ALA A 934 20.94 4.40 13.71
C ALA A 934 21.31 5.73 13.01
N VAL A 935 22.62 5.94 12.88
CA VAL A 935 23.27 7.08 12.21
C VAL A 935 24.46 6.55 11.41
N MET A 936 24.59 7.00 10.16
CA MET A 936 25.75 6.69 9.31
C MET A 936 26.96 7.56 9.72
N ILE A 937 28.15 6.94 9.72
CA ILE A 937 29.43 7.62 9.92
C ILE A 937 30.02 7.93 8.55
N ASP A 938 30.12 9.21 8.21
CA ASP A 938 30.71 9.68 6.94
C ASP A 938 32.25 9.73 7.04
N GLU A 939 32.95 9.73 5.90
CA GLU A 939 34.43 9.72 5.88
C GLU A 939 35.05 10.99 6.50
N GLU A 940 34.31 12.10 6.51
CA GLU A 940 34.75 13.38 7.09
C GLU A 940 34.31 13.55 8.56
N ASP A 941 33.58 12.59 9.14
CA ASP A 941 33.09 12.72 10.51
C ASP A 941 34.22 12.67 11.53
N ASN A 942 34.20 13.64 12.44
CA ASN A 942 35.01 13.65 13.67
C ASN A 942 34.10 13.47 14.89
N GLU A 943 34.70 13.36 16.07
CA GLU A 943 33.96 13.12 17.32
C GLU A 943 32.84 14.14 17.56
N MET A 944 33.06 15.42 17.23
CA MET A 944 32.04 16.46 17.41
C MET A 944 30.91 16.36 16.38
N SER A 945 31.22 16.14 15.10
CA SER A 945 30.20 16.07 14.05
C SER A 945 29.32 14.82 14.22
N LEU A 946 29.93 13.69 14.56
CA LEU A 946 29.22 12.44 14.83
C LEU A 946 28.37 12.53 16.10
N HIS A 947 28.90 13.10 17.18
CA HIS A 947 28.13 13.30 18.41
C HIS A 947 26.89 14.17 18.17
N ARG A 948 26.98 15.21 17.33
CA ARG A 948 25.82 16.04 16.96
C ARG A 948 24.76 15.25 16.19
N LYS A 949 25.15 14.42 15.22
CA LYS A 949 24.21 13.56 14.48
C LYS A 949 23.49 12.57 15.39
N ILE A 950 24.22 11.96 16.32
CA ILE A 950 23.64 11.06 17.32
C ILE A 950 22.66 11.82 18.22
N GLN A 951 23.05 13.00 18.70
CA GLN A 951 22.22 13.83 19.58
C GLN A 951 20.89 14.26 18.93
N GLU A 952 20.86 14.51 17.62
CA GLU A 952 19.60 14.76 16.89
C GLU A 952 18.64 13.57 16.99
N LYS A 953 19.15 12.34 16.94
CA LYS A 953 18.35 11.12 17.15
C LYS A 953 17.97 10.92 18.61
N GLU A 954 18.84 11.25 19.57
CA GLU A 954 18.52 11.19 21.00
C GLU A 954 17.33 12.09 21.36
N HIS A 955 17.30 13.31 20.81
CA HIS A 955 16.22 14.28 21.03
C HIS A 955 14.84 13.80 20.56
N GLN A 956 14.79 12.82 19.66
CA GLN A 956 13.56 12.19 19.16
C GLN A 956 13.26 10.90 19.93
N LEU A 957 14.24 10.01 20.00
CA LEU A 957 14.09 8.65 20.53
C LEU A 957 13.79 8.62 22.03
N PHE A 958 14.44 9.49 22.81
CA PHE A 958 14.35 9.40 24.27
C PHE A 958 12.98 9.84 24.83
N PRO A 959 12.37 10.95 24.36
CA PRO A 959 10.99 11.27 24.70
C PRO A 959 9.97 10.21 24.29
N GLU A 960 10.12 9.61 23.11
CA GLU A 960 9.22 8.53 22.65
C GLU A 960 9.29 7.30 23.56
N ALA A 961 10.52 6.89 23.93
CA ALA A 961 10.73 5.79 24.86
C ALA A 961 10.14 6.08 26.25
N MET A 962 10.30 7.30 26.77
CA MET A 962 9.69 7.72 28.04
C MET A 962 8.16 7.61 28.00
N GLN A 963 7.53 8.10 26.92
CA GLN A 963 6.06 8.03 26.75
C GLN A 963 5.58 6.58 26.64
N LYS A 964 6.31 5.72 25.90
CA LYS A 964 6.01 4.30 25.76
C LYS A 964 6.03 3.58 27.12
N VAL A 965 7.10 3.74 27.88
CA VAL A 965 7.21 3.14 29.23
C VAL A 965 6.13 3.66 30.17
N ALA A 966 5.85 4.97 30.14
CA ALA A 966 4.79 5.56 30.97
C ALA A 966 3.40 4.99 30.62
N LYS A 967 3.10 4.84 29.33
CA LYS A 967 1.86 4.21 28.85
C LYS A 967 1.72 2.77 29.36
N ASP A 968 2.78 1.97 29.24
CA ASP A 968 2.79 0.58 29.70
C ASP A 968 2.56 0.48 31.21
N MET A 969 3.17 1.38 31.99
CA MET A 969 2.96 1.46 33.45
C MET A 969 1.51 1.81 33.84
N LEU A 970 0.84 2.65 33.07
CA LEU A 970 -0.56 3.01 33.29
C LEU A 970 -1.50 1.86 32.93
N ASN A 971 -1.26 1.20 31.79
CA ASN A 971 -2.06 0.04 31.35
C ASN A 971 -1.99 -1.12 32.35
N TYR A 972 -0.80 -1.43 32.88
CA TYR A 972 -0.62 -2.49 33.87
C TYR A 972 -1.38 -2.24 35.18
N LYS A 973 -1.57 -0.97 35.57
CA LYS A 973 -2.38 -0.60 36.75
C LYS A 973 -3.88 -0.76 36.51
N ILE A 974 -4.34 -0.56 35.28
CA ILE A 974 -5.75 -0.69 34.91
C ILE A 974 -6.18 -2.17 34.90
N GLU A 975 -5.32 -3.09 34.44
CA GLU A 975 -5.61 -4.53 34.43
C GLU A 975 -5.69 -5.16 35.83
N ARG A 976 -4.96 -4.60 36.81
CA ARG A 976 -4.96 -5.10 38.20
C ARG A 976 -6.00 -4.47 39.13
N ASN A 977 -6.75 -3.45 38.68
CA ASN A 977 -7.83 -2.85 39.47
C ASN A 977 -9.18 -2.89 38.74
N PRO A 978 -9.85 -4.06 38.70
CA PRO A 978 -11.12 -4.21 37.98
C PRO A 978 -12.29 -3.41 38.57
N LEU A 979 -12.12 -2.83 39.76
CA LEU A 979 -13.15 -2.03 40.44
C LEU A 979 -13.28 -0.60 39.91
N ALA A 980 -12.30 -0.09 39.15
CA ALA A 980 -12.41 1.23 38.51
C ALA A 980 -13.26 1.23 37.23
N LYS A 981 -13.57 0.05 36.65
CA LYS A 981 -14.44 -0.09 35.46
C LYS A 981 -15.94 0.02 35.77
N LYS A 982 -16.34 0.18 37.05
CA LYS A 982 -17.76 0.24 37.47
C LYS A 982 -18.26 1.64 37.82
N SER A 983 -17.49 2.68 37.58
CA SER A 983 -17.92 4.07 37.81
C SER A 983 -17.40 5.00 36.72
N CYS A 984 -17.92 4.83 35.51
CA CYS A 984 -18.15 5.85 34.49
C CYS A 984 -19.31 5.35 33.63
#